data_AF-A0A947R9N9-F1
#
_entry.id   AF-A0A947R9N9-F1
#
_cell.length_a   1.000
_cell.length_b   1.000
_cell.length_c   1.000
_cell.angle_alpha   90.00
_cell.angle_beta   90.00
_cell.angle_gamma   90.00
#
_symmetry.space_group_name_H-M   'P 1'
#
loop_
_entity.id
_entity.type
_entity.pdbx_description
1 polymer ?
#
loop_
_entity_poly.entity_id
_entity_poly.type
_entity_poly.pdbx_seq_one_letter_code
_entity_poly.pdbx_strand_id
1 'polypeptide(L)'
;MSGNNIKITSSHLINLIKTWLFGFLFAEVLFFSKSIGLKLGEFITKSNLETVAVTVGLIYLLVIVAYLIYREVHWEVFKIVGSKRIDLLFIFGVGVISSYFLGGVGSEFYKKAVSILSVNQLFVALSVPLFVYFSFLLHGFRTWLRDKRENKKSFFISDNEQRARSGDLLGFSEIAEKFAERVMNLGSSDSLVFGVDAPWGVGKSSFVNFCREYWKEKYGRQIVVYVFNPLKYEDRENLLEKFIDGLIKEIQKNLFMPEIKPVISKYAQMIRSIKGSILGFFDFEITNGGYTVDDAFNDLESTLVGIDQKIIVIIDDLDRLNLSAVKDLLFTVKKSFTLPNISYVLCYDAENINALEEKKPDFEKVTEFLEKFINVKVGLYLSSSKLNEYVSTNLEKSLSGNSQTDPILVSKAIGGLKDIFKSSDYHSYVPFIGDIRKLKRLINTVLLLDLEKTDFDNSDINNYDLIHLLLIYINYPNIFRKIYNSETGGKKGFFSLVAQYEDGYPKDSQRSQSSRDSDYKNSIKYTDFIKASSLTESQKFLINKVFEVNQRLDNSNAGNVSAELRASLACFNGDIWSSGNRNLEDYLNLIVSSSKPIKTDQYKFYLNQKDRLLKGVSVEEILKNEAFSYKQTEASQKQLWKVIINSAYEFNEQVGDQLISYLTNNITDYSHFEHEEAGLGLRHDLSFYLVKMLDQAGWVDENGEHKSNFDKNISGITDWIFGEGKHSNQGILSILSEEKRGILGLYDLLAFRLYCSADRGGDVFNLTNALSKHSDPKAPTEGSTKTIALEEMRIVSQKVYKIFKEQYINKKRNIFELAETLALSDLAGKYKVFVQEKIKSGQIKDAKEMIGNIKSKIKGFIVYQMGSSSTEFGIACGYYDPIGKEDKHDISIKVNDYLFAVCFNPGKKKDNPKNYEHFLDYLLASFASVFESVKGRSYIPHINDFIKVLNKERLYKYWKTNSARIRSLGFESKNKTVFTPNYRASYKEDLPDVYKVLDDFVKEWESPKPPEAVEQKLIA
;
A
#
# COMPACT_ATOMS: atom_id res chain seq x y z
N MET A 1 -21.62 -40.47 -58.93
CA MET A 1 -20.77 -41.46 -59.61
C MET A 1 -19.65 -40.73 -60.34
N SER A 2 -18.50 -40.57 -59.69
CA SER A 2 -17.20 -40.37 -60.34
C SER A 2 -16.33 -41.52 -59.87
N GLY A 3 -15.70 -42.23 -60.82
CA GLY A 3 -14.95 -43.45 -60.53
C GLY A 3 -13.72 -43.17 -59.67
N ASN A 4 -13.82 -43.46 -58.37
CA ASN A 4 -12.64 -43.67 -57.54
C ASN A 4 -12.05 -45.02 -57.91
N ASN A 5 -10.96 -45.01 -58.68
CA ASN A 5 -10.07 -46.17 -58.74
C ASN A 5 -9.51 -46.38 -57.34
N ILE A 6 -10.13 -47.29 -56.56
CA ILE A 6 -9.63 -47.71 -55.26
C ILE A 6 -8.34 -48.49 -55.52
N LYS A 7 -7.21 -47.78 -55.45
CA LYS A 7 -5.88 -48.39 -55.57
C LYS A 7 -5.63 -49.18 -54.29
N ILE A 8 -5.56 -50.51 -54.38
CA ILE A 8 -5.19 -51.37 -53.25
C ILE A 8 -3.72 -51.12 -52.94
N THR A 9 -3.44 -50.48 -51.81
CA THR A 9 -2.08 -50.18 -51.36
C THR A 9 -1.38 -51.42 -50.81
N SER A 10 -0.06 -51.46 -50.89
CA SER A 10 0.75 -52.57 -50.33
C SER A 10 0.56 -52.74 -48.82
N SER A 11 0.30 -51.65 -48.09
CA SER A 11 0.01 -51.66 -46.66
C SER A 11 -1.32 -52.35 -46.33
N HIS A 12 -2.35 -52.18 -47.16
CA HIS A 12 -3.64 -52.84 -47.00
C HIS A 12 -3.51 -54.37 -47.11
N LEU A 13 -2.76 -54.87 -48.10
CA LEU A 13 -2.53 -56.31 -48.31
C LEU A 13 -1.82 -56.96 -47.10
N ILE A 14 -0.79 -56.32 -46.56
CA ILE A 14 -0.05 -56.80 -45.38
C ILE A 14 -0.98 -56.93 -44.17
N ASN A 15 -1.90 -55.99 -43.98
CA ASN A 15 -2.86 -56.04 -42.87
C ASN A 15 -3.87 -57.17 -43.02
N LEU A 16 -4.34 -57.47 -44.24
CA LEU A 16 -5.21 -58.63 -44.49
C LEU A 16 -4.48 -59.93 -44.12
N ILE A 17 -3.21 -60.10 -44.52
CA ILE A 17 -2.41 -61.29 -44.17
C ILE A 17 -2.22 -61.42 -42.65
N LYS A 18 -1.90 -60.32 -41.96
CA LYS A 18 -1.77 -60.31 -40.49
C LYS A 18 -3.09 -60.68 -39.80
N THR A 19 -4.21 -60.20 -40.32
CA THR A 19 -5.54 -60.48 -39.78
C THR A 19 -5.92 -61.95 -39.97
N TRP A 20 -5.58 -62.53 -41.13
CA TRP A 20 -5.70 -63.96 -41.38
C TRP A 20 -4.84 -64.79 -40.40
N LEU A 21 -3.55 -64.43 -40.23
CA LEU A 21 -2.65 -65.07 -39.27
C LEU A 21 -3.17 -64.97 -37.83
N PHE A 22 -3.78 -63.84 -37.45
CA PHE A 22 -4.36 -63.65 -36.13
C PHE A 22 -5.57 -64.56 -35.91
N GLY A 23 -6.46 -64.68 -36.90
CA GLY A 23 -7.57 -65.64 -36.87
C GLY A 23 -7.08 -67.09 -36.78
N PHE A 24 -6.02 -67.42 -37.53
CA PHE A 24 -5.38 -68.72 -37.49
C PHE A 24 -4.82 -69.05 -36.09
N LEU A 25 -4.03 -68.13 -35.50
CA LEU A 25 -3.46 -68.31 -34.17
C LEU A 25 -4.54 -68.38 -33.08
N PHE A 26 -5.62 -67.62 -33.21
CA PHE A 26 -6.75 -67.68 -32.29
C PHE A 26 -7.39 -69.08 -32.27
N ALA A 27 -7.56 -69.70 -33.43
CA ALA A 27 -8.03 -71.08 -33.53
C ALA A 27 -7.07 -72.09 -32.87
N GLU A 28 -5.75 -71.94 -33.07
CA GLU A 28 -4.74 -72.78 -32.39
C GLU A 28 -4.81 -72.66 -30.85
N VAL A 29 -5.04 -71.45 -30.32
CA VAL A 29 -5.27 -71.25 -28.88
C VAL A 29 -6.51 -72.00 -28.38
N LEU A 30 -7.59 -72.05 -29.17
CA LEU A 30 -8.79 -72.83 -28.84
C LEU A 30 -8.49 -74.34 -28.83
N PHE A 31 -7.68 -74.84 -29.78
CA PHE A 31 -7.24 -76.24 -29.81
C PHE A 31 -6.36 -76.61 -28.61
N PHE A 32 -5.44 -75.72 -28.21
CA PHE A 32 -4.64 -75.90 -27.00
C PHE A 32 -5.52 -75.91 -25.74
N SER A 33 -6.45 -74.95 -25.64
CA SER A 33 -7.39 -74.83 -24.52
C SER A 33 -8.30 -76.06 -24.39
N LYS A 34 -8.78 -76.60 -25.52
CA LYS A 34 -9.55 -77.86 -25.56
C LYS A 34 -8.74 -79.03 -24.99
N SER A 35 -7.44 -79.11 -25.31
CA SER A 35 -6.56 -80.18 -24.81
C SER A 35 -6.37 -80.12 -23.30
N ILE A 36 -6.22 -78.91 -22.73
CA ILE A 36 -6.18 -78.68 -21.27
C ILE A 36 -7.53 -79.03 -20.64
N GLY A 37 -8.62 -78.57 -21.25
CA GLY A 37 -9.99 -78.79 -20.76
C GLY A 37 -10.37 -80.26 -20.67
N LEU A 38 -9.99 -81.08 -21.65
CA LEU A 38 -10.24 -82.52 -21.63
C LEU A 38 -9.55 -83.21 -20.44
N LYS A 39 -8.27 -82.91 -20.19
CA LYS A 39 -7.50 -83.49 -19.07
C LYS A 39 -8.02 -83.05 -17.71
N LEU A 40 -8.41 -81.78 -17.56
CA LEU A 40 -9.03 -81.28 -16.33
C LEU A 40 -10.43 -81.88 -16.13
N GLY A 41 -11.22 -82.01 -17.20
CA GLY A 41 -12.53 -82.64 -17.17
C GLY A 41 -12.48 -84.07 -16.66
N GLU A 42 -11.58 -84.90 -17.20
CA GLU A 42 -11.37 -86.28 -16.73
C GLU A 42 -11.04 -86.35 -15.22
N PHE A 43 -10.20 -85.44 -14.73
CA PHE A 43 -9.88 -85.36 -13.30
C PHE A 43 -11.07 -84.93 -12.43
N ILE A 44 -11.84 -83.93 -12.89
CA ILE A 44 -13.00 -83.39 -12.18
C ILE A 44 -14.10 -84.45 -12.07
N THR A 45 -14.41 -85.15 -13.16
CA THR A 45 -15.41 -86.23 -13.18
C THR A 45 -14.98 -87.41 -12.33
N LYS A 46 -13.69 -87.79 -12.35
CA LYS A 46 -13.15 -88.88 -11.51
C LYS A 46 -13.14 -88.54 -10.01
N SER A 47 -13.06 -87.25 -9.66
CA SER A 47 -12.98 -86.77 -8.28
C SER A 47 -14.32 -86.28 -7.71
N ASN A 48 -15.41 -86.36 -8.48
CA ASN A 48 -16.75 -85.91 -8.10
C ASN A 48 -16.85 -84.41 -7.73
N LEU A 49 -16.04 -83.56 -8.37
CA LEU A 49 -15.91 -82.11 -8.09
C LEU A 49 -16.68 -81.21 -9.08
N GLU A 50 -17.68 -81.74 -9.77
CA GLU A 50 -18.35 -81.06 -10.89
C GLU A 50 -18.98 -79.72 -10.49
N THR A 51 -19.69 -79.67 -9.35
CA THR A 51 -20.28 -78.44 -8.82
C THR A 51 -19.23 -77.40 -8.44
N VAL A 52 -18.12 -77.83 -7.84
CA VAL A 52 -16.99 -76.95 -7.49
C VAL A 52 -16.35 -76.38 -8.76
N ALA A 53 -16.15 -77.21 -9.78
CA ALA A 53 -15.56 -76.79 -11.05
C ALA A 53 -16.45 -75.77 -11.79
N VAL A 54 -17.77 -75.96 -11.81
CA VAL A 54 -18.71 -74.97 -12.38
C VAL A 54 -18.65 -73.65 -11.61
N THR A 55 -18.62 -73.72 -10.27
CA THR A 55 -18.56 -72.52 -9.42
C THR A 55 -17.26 -71.74 -9.64
N VAL A 56 -16.11 -72.43 -9.67
CA VAL A 56 -14.80 -71.83 -9.96
C VAL A 56 -14.75 -71.26 -11.38
N GLY A 57 -15.33 -71.97 -12.36
CA GLY A 57 -15.43 -71.50 -13.73
C GLY A 57 -16.25 -70.21 -13.87
N LEU A 58 -17.37 -70.09 -13.16
CA LEU A 58 -18.18 -68.86 -13.12
C LEU A 58 -17.43 -67.70 -12.46
N ILE A 59 -16.70 -67.94 -11.37
CA ILE A 59 -15.83 -66.93 -10.74
C ILE A 59 -14.76 -66.47 -11.72
N TYR A 60 -14.12 -67.40 -12.44
CA TYR A 60 -13.11 -67.08 -13.45
C TYR A 60 -13.68 -66.24 -14.60
N LEU A 61 -14.89 -66.60 -15.08
CA LEU A 61 -15.59 -65.85 -16.11
C LEU A 61 -15.91 -64.41 -15.64
N LEU A 62 -16.42 -64.25 -14.40
CA LEU A 62 -16.71 -62.93 -13.82
C LEU A 62 -15.43 -62.09 -13.69
N VAL A 63 -14.32 -62.69 -13.25
CA VAL A 63 -13.02 -62.02 -13.16
C VAL A 63 -12.51 -61.59 -14.53
N ILE A 64 -12.62 -62.45 -15.55
CA ILE A 64 -12.26 -62.08 -16.93
C ILE A 64 -13.12 -60.92 -17.42
N VAL A 65 -14.45 -60.99 -17.24
CA VAL A 65 -15.37 -59.93 -17.66
C VAL A 65 -15.04 -58.62 -16.95
N ALA A 66 -14.82 -58.66 -15.63
CA ALA A 66 -14.40 -57.50 -14.85
C ALA A 66 -13.04 -56.93 -15.31
N TYR A 67 -12.08 -57.81 -15.64
CA TYR A 67 -10.78 -57.39 -16.20
C TYR A 67 -10.93 -56.74 -17.57
N LEU A 68 -11.74 -57.31 -18.47
CA LEU A 68 -11.99 -56.76 -19.80
C LEU A 68 -12.72 -55.41 -19.73
N ILE A 69 -13.62 -55.23 -18.75
CA ILE A 69 -14.28 -53.94 -18.49
C ILE A 69 -13.27 -52.93 -17.92
N TYR A 70 -12.45 -53.31 -16.93
CA TYR A 70 -11.42 -52.46 -16.34
C TYR A 70 -10.37 -51.99 -17.36
N ARG A 71 -10.00 -52.86 -18.31
CA ARG A 71 -9.10 -52.55 -19.43
C ARG A 71 -9.78 -51.78 -20.57
N GLU A 72 -11.06 -51.45 -20.44
CA GLU A 72 -11.85 -50.75 -21.46
C GLU A 72 -11.86 -51.47 -22.83
N VAL A 73 -11.65 -52.81 -22.86
CA VAL A 73 -11.55 -53.57 -24.11
C VAL A 73 -12.83 -53.50 -24.94
N HIS A 74 -13.97 -53.33 -24.27
CA HIS A 74 -15.25 -53.11 -24.93
C HIS A 74 -15.23 -51.88 -25.84
N TRP A 75 -14.53 -50.80 -25.47
CA TRP A 75 -14.36 -49.62 -26.34
C TRP A 75 -13.52 -49.94 -27.58
N GLU A 76 -12.45 -50.72 -27.44
CA GLU A 76 -11.66 -51.18 -28.59
C GLU A 76 -12.50 -52.05 -29.54
N VAL A 77 -13.32 -52.95 -28.99
CA VAL A 77 -14.27 -53.75 -29.78
C VAL A 77 -15.30 -52.86 -30.48
N PHE A 78 -15.86 -51.86 -29.77
CA PHE A 78 -16.78 -50.88 -30.38
C PHE A 78 -16.10 -50.04 -31.47
N LYS A 79 -14.82 -49.67 -31.33
CA LYS A 79 -14.04 -48.98 -32.38
C LYS A 79 -13.85 -49.86 -33.61
N ILE A 80 -13.50 -51.13 -33.40
CA ILE A 80 -13.35 -52.11 -34.49
C ILE A 80 -14.68 -52.28 -35.23
N VAL A 81 -15.79 -52.49 -34.51
CA VAL A 81 -17.12 -52.64 -35.12
C VAL A 81 -17.56 -51.33 -35.81
N GLY A 82 -17.32 -50.18 -35.17
CA GLY A 82 -17.64 -48.85 -35.69
C GLY A 82 -16.84 -48.46 -36.93
N SER A 83 -15.67 -49.07 -37.16
CA SER A 83 -14.83 -48.84 -38.35
C SER A 83 -15.47 -49.35 -39.65
N LYS A 84 -16.53 -50.17 -39.58
CA LYS A 84 -17.20 -50.80 -40.73
C LYS A 84 -16.27 -51.60 -41.66
N ARG A 85 -15.09 -52.00 -41.17
CA ARG A 85 -14.10 -52.83 -41.89
C ARG A 85 -14.50 -54.30 -41.92
N ILE A 86 -15.57 -54.60 -42.65
CA ILE A 86 -16.12 -55.97 -42.82
C ILE A 86 -15.09 -56.88 -43.52
N ASP A 87 -14.22 -56.29 -44.35
CA ASP A 87 -13.08 -56.96 -44.99
C ASP A 87 -12.17 -57.67 -43.96
N LEU A 88 -11.79 -56.98 -42.88
CA LEU A 88 -10.92 -57.55 -41.85
C LEU A 88 -11.60 -58.66 -41.05
N LEU A 89 -12.88 -58.48 -40.71
CA LEU A 89 -13.67 -59.51 -40.01
C LEU A 89 -13.82 -60.78 -40.85
N PHE A 90 -14.09 -60.63 -42.15
CA PHE A 90 -14.17 -61.76 -43.07
C PHE A 90 -12.84 -62.52 -43.13
N ILE A 91 -11.72 -61.81 -43.31
CA ILE A 91 -10.40 -62.43 -43.38
C ILE A 91 -9.96 -63.09 -42.06
N PHE A 92 -10.32 -62.50 -40.92
CA PHE A 92 -10.14 -63.14 -39.61
C PHE A 92 -10.90 -64.47 -39.54
N GLY A 93 -12.17 -64.49 -39.96
CA GLY A 93 -12.98 -65.70 -40.03
C GLY A 93 -12.39 -66.77 -40.96
N VAL A 94 -11.88 -66.36 -42.13
CA VAL A 94 -11.14 -67.26 -43.04
C VAL A 94 -9.93 -67.86 -42.35
N GLY A 95 -9.17 -67.09 -41.56
CA GLY A 95 -8.04 -67.60 -40.78
C GLY A 95 -8.44 -68.67 -39.77
N VAL A 96 -9.50 -68.42 -39.00
CA VAL A 96 -10.07 -69.38 -38.03
C VAL A 96 -10.51 -70.67 -38.73
N ILE A 97 -11.26 -70.54 -39.83
CA ILE A 97 -11.75 -71.66 -40.64
C ILE A 97 -10.58 -72.46 -41.21
N SER A 98 -9.52 -71.78 -41.68
CA SER A 98 -8.33 -72.42 -42.24
C SER A 98 -7.64 -73.33 -41.22
N SER A 99 -7.40 -72.87 -39.98
CA SER A 99 -6.83 -73.71 -38.92
C SER A 99 -7.76 -74.86 -38.53
N TYR A 100 -9.08 -74.60 -38.47
CA TYR A 100 -10.07 -75.64 -38.16
C TYR A 100 -10.07 -76.79 -39.17
N PHE A 101 -10.05 -76.48 -40.48
CA PHE A 101 -9.97 -77.49 -41.54
C PHE A 101 -8.65 -78.27 -41.54
N LEU A 102 -7.55 -77.66 -41.08
CA LEU A 102 -6.28 -78.34 -40.87
C LEU A 102 -6.25 -79.19 -39.59
N GLY A 103 -7.35 -79.26 -38.83
CA GLY A 103 -7.44 -80.02 -37.58
C GLY A 103 -6.62 -79.43 -36.43
N GLY A 104 -6.20 -78.17 -36.54
CA GLY A 104 -5.22 -77.54 -35.66
C GLY A 104 -3.82 -78.08 -35.93
N VAL A 105 -2.94 -77.26 -36.52
CA VAL A 105 -1.59 -77.67 -36.91
C VAL A 105 -0.76 -78.11 -35.70
N GLY A 106 -0.99 -77.49 -34.54
CA GLY A 106 -0.34 -77.84 -33.29
C GLY A 106 -1.05 -78.90 -32.45
N SER A 107 -2.21 -79.41 -32.86
CA SER A 107 -3.10 -80.20 -31.98
C SER A 107 -2.45 -81.44 -31.37
N GLU A 108 -1.68 -82.21 -32.14
CA GLU A 108 -0.94 -83.38 -31.64
C GLU A 108 0.20 -83.00 -30.69
N PHE A 109 0.89 -81.90 -30.99
CA PHE A 109 1.91 -81.34 -30.09
C PHE A 109 1.29 -80.86 -28.76
N TYR A 110 0.13 -80.19 -28.81
CA TYR A 110 -0.61 -79.73 -27.63
C TYR A 110 -1.05 -80.87 -26.74
N LYS A 111 -1.61 -81.95 -27.31
CA LYS A 111 -1.97 -83.16 -26.54
C LYS A 111 -0.75 -83.77 -25.85
N LYS A 112 0.38 -83.87 -26.55
CA LYS A 112 1.65 -84.40 -26.00
C LYS A 112 2.23 -83.49 -24.91
N ALA A 113 2.17 -82.17 -25.09
CA ALA A 113 2.65 -81.21 -24.10
C ALA A 113 1.77 -81.25 -22.82
N VAL A 114 0.45 -81.30 -22.99
CA VAL A 114 -0.50 -81.36 -21.87
C VAL A 114 -0.43 -82.71 -21.15
N SER A 115 -0.13 -83.82 -21.83
CA SER A 115 -0.02 -85.14 -21.19
C SER A 115 1.15 -85.25 -20.20
N ILE A 116 2.27 -84.56 -20.46
CA ILE A 116 3.48 -84.53 -19.60
C ILE A 116 3.23 -83.82 -18.26
N LEU A 117 2.36 -82.80 -18.23
CA LEU A 117 2.12 -81.98 -17.04
C LEU A 117 1.21 -82.67 -16.02
N SER A 118 1.50 -82.55 -14.72
CA SER A 118 0.56 -83.03 -13.70
C SER A 118 -0.66 -82.09 -13.57
N VAL A 119 -1.78 -82.62 -13.06
CA VAL A 119 -3.00 -81.83 -12.84
C VAL A 119 -2.73 -80.64 -11.90
N ASN A 120 -1.92 -80.82 -10.86
CA ASN A 120 -1.56 -79.75 -9.93
C ASN A 120 -0.74 -78.64 -10.60
N GLN A 121 0.17 -79.00 -11.52
CA GLN A 121 0.93 -78.01 -12.31
C GLN A 121 0.02 -77.20 -13.24
N LEU A 122 -1.01 -77.83 -13.82
CA LEU A 122 -2.02 -77.13 -14.63
C LEU A 122 -2.85 -76.14 -13.80
N PHE A 123 -3.26 -76.52 -12.59
CA PHE A 123 -3.97 -75.59 -11.67
C PHE A 123 -3.10 -74.40 -11.27
N VAL A 124 -1.81 -74.62 -10.97
CA VAL A 124 -0.87 -73.53 -10.68
C VAL A 124 -0.74 -72.60 -11.88
N ALA A 125 -0.54 -73.16 -13.09
CA ALA A 125 -0.42 -72.37 -14.31
C ALA A 125 -1.68 -71.52 -14.61
N LEU A 126 -2.88 -72.05 -14.36
CA LEU A 126 -4.14 -71.33 -14.53
C LEU A 126 -4.40 -70.26 -13.46
N SER A 127 -3.76 -70.37 -12.28
CA SER A 127 -3.89 -69.41 -11.18
C SER A 127 -3.01 -68.17 -11.32
N VAL A 128 -1.86 -68.26 -12.02
CA VAL A 128 -0.90 -67.15 -12.18
C VAL A 128 -1.55 -65.87 -12.77
N PRO A 129 -2.38 -65.93 -13.83
CA PRO A 129 -3.07 -64.76 -14.35
C PRO A 129 -4.00 -64.07 -13.35
N LEU A 130 -4.63 -64.83 -12.43
CA LEU A 130 -5.50 -64.28 -11.39
C LEU A 130 -4.71 -63.47 -10.36
N PHE A 131 -3.54 -63.97 -9.93
CA PHE A 131 -2.68 -63.24 -8.99
C PHE A 131 -2.11 -61.96 -9.61
N VAL A 132 -1.77 -62.01 -10.91
CA VAL A 132 -1.35 -60.83 -11.67
C VAL A 132 -2.49 -59.80 -11.74
N TYR A 133 -3.73 -60.24 -12.04
CA TYR A 133 -4.90 -59.37 -12.03
C TYR A 133 -5.17 -58.76 -10.64
N PHE A 134 -5.08 -59.56 -9.58
CA PHE A 134 -5.28 -59.10 -8.21
C PHE A 134 -4.23 -58.05 -7.81
N SER A 135 -2.98 -58.20 -8.22
CA SER A 135 -1.93 -57.19 -8.04
C SER A 135 -2.29 -55.84 -8.71
N PHE A 136 -2.86 -55.87 -9.92
CA PHE A 136 -3.34 -54.67 -10.59
C PHE A 136 -4.54 -54.03 -9.89
N LEU A 137 -5.47 -54.82 -9.35
CA LEU A 137 -6.58 -54.31 -8.55
C LEU A 137 -6.09 -53.63 -7.26
N LEU A 138 -5.11 -54.22 -6.57
CA LEU A 138 -4.48 -53.61 -5.39
C LEU A 138 -3.80 -52.28 -5.74
N HIS A 139 -3.14 -52.20 -6.90
CA HIS A 139 -2.56 -50.94 -7.39
C HIS A 139 -3.64 -49.88 -7.65
N GLY A 140 -4.72 -50.23 -8.35
CA GLY A 140 -5.84 -49.33 -8.63
C GLY A 140 -6.58 -48.86 -7.38
N PHE A 141 -6.74 -49.74 -6.39
CA PHE A 141 -7.33 -49.39 -5.10
C PHE A 141 -6.45 -48.42 -4.31
N ARG A 142 -5.12 -48.64 -4.35
CA ARG A 142 -4.14 -47.75 -3.70
C ARG A 142 -4.12 -46.35 -4.33
N THR A 143 -4.21 -46.24 -5.65
CA THR A 143 -4.26 -44.94 -6.33
C THR A 143 -5.58 -44.21 -6.06
N TRP A 144 -6.70 -44.93 -6.06
CA TRP A 144 -8.01 -44.39 -5.70
C TRP A 144 -8.06 -43.83 -4.27
N LEU A 145 -7.46 -44.53 -3.30
CA LEU A 145 -7.34 -44.02 -1.91
C LEU A 145 -6.49 -42.74 -1.82
N ARG A 146 -5.52 -42.55 -2.72
CA ARG A 146 -4.66 -41.35 -2.74
C ARG A 146 -5.38 -40.12 -3.28
N ASP A 147 -6.30 -40.30 -4.23
CA ASP A 147 -7.04 -39.22 -4.89
C ASP A 147 -8.11 -38.55 -4.00
N LYS A 148 -8.47 -39.18 -2.87
CA LYS A 148 -9.42 -38.62 -1.89
C LYS A 148 -8.84 -37.58 -0.93
N ARG A 149 -7.55 -37.23 -1.01
CA ARG A 149 -7.01 -36.11 -0.22
C ARG A 149 -7.55 -34.80 -0.80
N GLU A 150 -8.38 -34.10 -0.03
CA GLU A 150 -8.88 -32.78 -0.39
C GLU A 150 -7.72 -31.84 -0.78
N ASN A 151 -7.75 -31.34 -2.01
CA ASN A 151 -6.82 -30.31 -2.47
C ASN A 151 -7.08 -29.04 -1.67
N LYS A 152 -6.20 -28.74 -0.70
CA LYS A 152 -6.18 -27.43 -0.04
C LYS A 152 -6.07 -26.34 -1.10
N LYS A 153 -6.95 -25.33 -1.04
CA LYS A 153 -6.88 -24.16 -1.91
C LYS A 153 -5.57 -23.40 -1.61
N SER A 154 -4.85 -23.01 -2.65
CA SER A 154 -3.60 -22.23 -2.56
C SER A 154 -3.89 -20.82 -2.06
N PHE A 155 -3.02 -20.28 -1.20
CA PHE A 155 -3.06 -18.89 -0.75
C PHE A 155 -2.84 -17.91 -1.91
N PHE A 156 -1.93 -18.24 -2.83
CA PHE A 156 -1.61 -17.43 -4.02
C PHE A 156 -2.42 -17.85 -5.24
N ILE A 157 -2.68 -16.90 -6.14
CA ILE A 157 -3.31 -17.14 -7.43
C ILE A 157 -2.32 -17.87 -8.34
N SER A 158 -2.68 -19.07 -8.78
CA SER A 158 -1.86 -19.85 -9.70
C SER A 158 -1.94 -19.32 -11.14
N ASP A 159 -0.81 -19.29 -11.85
CA ASP A 159 -0.80 -19.04 -13.29
C ASP A 159 -1.08 -20.31 -14.11
N ASN A 160 -2.30 -20.83 -13.95
CA ASN A 160 -2.79 -21.97 -14.71
C ASN A 160 -3.74 -21.51 -15.83
N GLU A 161 -3.70 -22.22 -16.96
CA GLU A 161 -4.66 -22.08 -18.04
C GLU A 161 -6.06 -22.53 -17.60
N GLN A 162 -7.09 -21.83 -18.09
CA GLN A 162 -8.47 -22.25 -17.90
C GLN A 162 -8.79 -23.40 -18.86
N ARG A 163 -9.40 -24.46 -18.31
CA ARG A 163 -9.73 -25.68 -19.06
C ARG A 163 -11.16 -25.72 -19.57
N ALA A 164 -12.06 -24.94 -18.98
CA ALA A 164 -13.49 -24.96 -19.27
C ALA A 164 -14.00 -23.53 -19.52
N ARG A 165 -14.91 -23.38 -20.48
CA ARG A 165 -15.56 -22.11 -20.87
C ARG A 165 -16.38 -21.50 -19.74
N SER A 166 -16.94 -22.30 -18.84
CA SER A 166 -17.66 -21.80 -17.66
C SER A 166 -16.78 -20.98 -16.70
N GLY A 167 -15.46 -21.13 -16.78
CA GLY A 167 -14.47 -20.35 -16.04
C GLY A 167 -13.90 -19.15 -16.81
N ASP A 168 -14.48 -18.79 -17.96
CA ASP A 168 -14.01 -17.67 -18.77
C ASP A 168 -14.36 -16.31 -18.15
N LEU A 169 -13.32 -15.59 -17.73
CA LEU A 169 -13.43 -14.27 -17.11
C LEU A 169 -13.15 -13.12 -18.10
N LEU A 170 -12.84 -13.43 -19.36
CA LEU A 170 -12.38 -12.45 -20.36
C LEU A 170 -13.34 -12.36 -21.55
N GLY A 171 -14.39 -13.17 -21.58
CA GLY A 171 -15.34 -13.24 -22.68
C GLY A 171 -14.67 -13.66 -23.99
N PHE A 172 -13.78 -14.66 -23.94
CA PHE A 172 -13.18 -15.29 -25.11
C PHE A 172 -13.97 -16.51 -25.61
N SER A 173 -14.91 -17.03 -24.83
CA SER A 173 -15.69 -18.23 -25.15
C SER A 173 -16.45 -18.09 -26.47
N GLU A 174 -17.17 -16.98 -26.68
CA GLU A 174 -17.91 -16.75 -27.93
C GLU A 174 -16.99 -16.66 -29.17
N ILE A 175 -15.81 -16.06 -29.01
CA ILE A 175 -14.82 -15.95 -30.09
C ILE A 175 -14.23 -17.34 -30.37
N ALA A 176 -13.95 -18.12 -29.33
CA ALA A 176 -13.46 -19.48 -29.43
C ALA A 176 -14.46 -20.39 -30.14
N GLU A 177 -15.76 -20.26 -29.85
CA GLU A 177 -16.82 -21.00 -30.53
C GLU A 177 -16.88 -20.69 -32.03
N LYS A 178 -16.91 -19.41 -32.39
CA LYS A 178 -16.89 -18.97 -33.80
C LYS A 178 -15.63 -19.43 -34.53
N PHE A 179 -14.47 -19.38 -33.86
CA PHE A 179 -13.21 -19.88 -34.42
C PHE A 179 -13.24 -21.39 -34.60
N ALA A 180 -13.70 -22.14 -33.59
CA ALA A 180 -13.81 -23.58 -33.63
C ALA A 180 -14.75 -24.08 -34.74
N GLU A 181 -15.85 -23.37 -35.01
CA GLU A 181 -16.73 -23.66 -36.16
C GLU A 181 -16.04 -23.41 -37.50
N ARG A 182 -15.25 -22.32 -37.62
CA ARG A 182 -14.47 -22.04 -38.84
C ARG A 182 -13.41 -23.09 -39.08
N VAL A 183 -12.74 -23.57 -38.03
CA VAL A 183 -11.77 -24.68 -38.11
C VAL A 183 -12.43 -25.97 -38.61
N MET A 184 -13.67 -26.23 -38.20
CA MET A 184 -14.44 -27.36 -38.71
C MET A 184 -14.79 -27.24 -40.20
N ASN A 185 -14.82 -26.02 -40.74
CA ASN A 185 -15.10 -25.72 -42.15
C ASN A 185 -16.30 -26.50 -42.71
N LEU A 186 -17.40 -26.56 -41.96
CA LEU A 186 -18.63 -27.32 -42.29
C LEU A 186 -18.40 -28.81 -42.62
N GLY A 187 -17.31 -29.41 -42.15
CA GLY A 187 -16.94 -30.79 -42.45
C GLY A 187 -16.28 -31.00 -43.82
N SER A 188 -15.87 -29.92 -44.51
CA SER A 188 -15.13 -30.03 -45.78
C SER A 188 -13.85 -30.85 -45.62
N SER A 189 -13.50 -31.61 -46.66
CA SER A 189 -12.22 -32.33 -46.74
C SER A 189 -11.02 -31.41 -46.94
N ASP A 190 -11.23 -30.13 -47.29
CA ASP A 190 -10.15 -29.18 -47.55
C ASP A 190 -9.30 -28.95 -46.31
N SER A 191 -7.98 -28.89 -46.53
CA SER A 191 -7.03 -28.55 -45.49
C SER A 191 -6.79 -27.05 -45.44
N LEU A 192 -6.91 -26.50 -44.24
CA LEU A 192 -6.66 -25.09 -43.95
C LEU A 192 -5.79 -24.98 -42.70
N VAL A 193 -4.88 -24.01 -42.73
CA VAL A 193 -4.01 -23.62 -41.62
C VAL A 193 -4.56 -22.34 -40.99
N PHE A 194 -4.96 -22.44 -39.75
CA PHE A 194 -5.45 -21.34 -38.93
C PHE A 194 -4.35 -20.84 -38.00
N GLY A 195 -4.22 -19.53 -37.82
CA GLY A 195 -3.30 -18.90 -36.89
C GLY A 195 -4.03 -18.27 -35.71
N VAL A 196 -3.57 -18.54 -34.49
CA VAL A 196 -3.98 -17.84 -33.26
C VAL A 196 -2.80 -16.99 -32.81
N ASP A 197 -2.89 -15.69 -33.06
CA ASP A 197 -1.86 -14.72 -32.72
C ASP A 197 -2.26 -13.95 -31.46
N ALA A 198 -1.45 -14.04 -30.41
CA ALA A 198 -1.72 -13.36 -29.15
C ALA A 198 -0.44 -13.16 -28.34
N PRO A 199 -0.25 -11.98 -27.74
CA PRO A 199 0.85 -11.74 -26.81
C PRO A 199 0.89 -12.73 -25.64
N TRP A 200 2.08 -12.96 -25.09
CA TRP A 200 2.26 -13.74 -23.88
C TRP A 200 1.39 -13.24 -22.72
N GLY A 201 0.64 -14.15 -22.09
CA GLY A 201 -0.17 -13.84 -20.91
C GLY A 201 -1.61 -13.39 -21.22
N VAL A 202 -2.00 -13.28 -22.49
CA VAL A 202 -3.38 -12.93 -22.91
C VAL A 202 -4.38 -14.06 -22.70
N GLY A 203 -3.93 -15.32 -22.71
CA GLY A 203 -4.79 -16.50 -22.53
C GLY A 203 -4.92 -17.41 -23.75
N LYS A 204 -3.96 -17.36 -24.69
CA LYS A 204 -3.89 -18.21 -25.90
C LYS A 204 -4.21 -19.69 -25.65
N SER A 205 -3.51 -20.33 -24.71
CA SER A 205 -3.75 -21.75 -24.38
C SER A 205 -5.14 -21.99 -23.73
N SER A 206 -5.68 -20.99 -23.01
CA SER A 206 -7.07 -21.07 -22.50
C SER A 206 -8.09 -20.98 -23.63
N PHE A 207 -7.88 -20.09 -24.60
CA PHE A 207 -8.69 -19.99 -25.81
C PHE A 207 -8.70 -21.30 -26.61
N VAL A 208 -7.53 -21.93 -26.78
CA VAL A 208 -7.40 -23.26 -27.39
C VAL A 208 -8.19 -24.31 -26.61
N ASN A 209 -8.11 -24.31 -25.28
CA ASN A 209 -8.89 -25.22 -24.44
C ASN A 209 -10.40 -25.01 -24.59
N PHE A 210 -10.87 -23.76 -24.75
CA PHE A 210 -12.28 -23.47 -25.02
C PHE A 210 -12.73 -24.04 -26.38
N CYS A 211 -11.89 -23.90 -27.41
CA CYS A 211 -12.15 -24.54 -28.72
C CYS A 211 -12.24 -26.06 -28.58
N ARG A 212 -11.33 -26.67 -27.80
CA ARG A 212 -11.31 -28.13 -27.55
C ARG A 212 -12.55 -28.62 -26.83
N GLU A 213 -13.01 -27.89 -25.83
CA GLU A 213 -14.25 -28.22 -25.12
C GLU A 213 -15.46 -28.13 -26.06
N TYR A 214 -15.56 -27.06 -26.85
CA TYR A 214 -16.62 -26.89 -27.85
C TYR A 214 -16.64 -28.03 -28.88
N TRP A 215 -15.47 -28.36 -29.42
CA TRP A 215 -15.28 -29.47 -30.34
C TRP A 215 -15.71 -30.81 -29.75
N LYS A 216 -15.34 -31.08 -28.49
CA LYS A 216 -15.73 -32.30 -27.78
C LYS A 216 -17.24 -32.39 -27.56
N GLU A 217 -17.88 -31.29 -27.19
CA GLU A 217 -19.32 -31.24 -26.94
C GLU A 217 -20.16 -31.34 -28.23
N LYS A 218 -19.81 -30.56 -29.26
CA LYS A 218 -20.63 -30.44 -30.47
C LYS A 218 -20.33 -31.52 -31.52
N TYR A 219 -19.05 -31.87 -31.70
CA TYR A 219 -18.62 -32.75 -32.79
C TYR A 219 -18.09 -34.10 -32.30
N GLY A 220 -17.65 -34.22 -31.04
CA GLY A 220 -17.40 -35.49 -30.35
C GLY A 220 -16.73 -36.57 -31.20
N ARG A 221 -17.51 -37.58 -31.65
CA ARG A 221 -17.05 -38.73 -32.45
C ARG A 221 -16.69 -38.40 -33.91
N GLN A 222 -16.94 -37.19 -34.38
CA GLN A 222 -16.67 -36.75 -35.76
C GLN A 222 -15.28 -36.12 -35.91
N ILE A 223 -14.53 -35.98 -34.81
CA ILE A 223 -13.25 -35.27 -34.81
C ILE A 223 -12.18 -36.01 -34.01
N VAL A 224 -10.93 -35.77 -34.39
CA VAL A 224 -9.74 -36.18 -33.62
C VAL A 224 -8.90 -34.93 -33.37
N VAL A 225 -8.65 -34.58 -32.11
CA VAL A 225 -7.87 -33.40 -31.76
C VAL A 225 -6.49 -33.81 -31.23
N TYR A 226 -5.44 -33.41 -31.93
CA TYR A 226 -4.05 -33.64 -31.54
C TYR A 226 -3.39 -32.32 -31.15
N VAL A 227 -2.81 -32.25 -29.95
CA VAL A 227 -2.08 -31.06 -29.46
C VAL A 227 -0.60 -31.38 -29.36
N PHE A 228 0.20 -30.68 -30.16
CA PHE A 228 1.66 -30.75 -30.14
C PHE A 228 2.23 -29.50 -29.49
N ASN A 229 3.06 -29.69 -28.47
CA ASN A 229 3.84 -28.61 -27.85
C ASN A 229 5.33 -28.86 -28.14
N PRO A 230 5.95 -28.10 -29.06
CA PRO A 230 7.34 -28.30 -29.47
C PRO A 230 8.35 -28.16 -28.33
N LEU A 231 8.09 -27.29 -27.35
CA LEU A 231 8.99 -27.01 -26.22
C LEU A 231 9.33 -28.27 -25.41
N LYS A 232 8.42 -29.26 -25.37
CA LYS A 232 8.65 -30.53 -24.66
C LYS A 232 9.80 -31.37 -25.26
N TYR A 233 10.29 -31.01 -26.44
CA TYR A 233 11.18 -31.82 -27.25
C TYR A 233 12.39 -31.05 -27.81
N GLU A 234 12.62 -29.81 -27.35
CA GLU A 234 13.65 -28.89 -27.89
C GLU A 234 15.08 -29.47 -27.82
N ASP A 235 15.42 -30.23 -26.77
CA ASP A 235 16.73 -30.87 -26.58
C ASP A 235 16.94 -32.17 -27.38
N ARG A 236 15.97 -32.63 -28.17
CA ARG A 236 16.08 -33.89 -28.91
C ARG A 236 16.17 -33.66 -30.41
N GLU A 237 17.21 -34.19 -31.02
CA GLU A 237 17.30 -34.35 -32.47
C GLU A 237 16.00 -35.04 -32.96
N ASN A 238 15.23 -34.33 -33.81
CA ASN A 238 13.99 -34.74 -34.49
C ASN A 238 12.63 -34.37 -33.85
N LEU A 239 12.34 -33.06 -33.73
CA LEU A 239 10.98 -32.53 -33.47
C LEU A 239 9.88 -33.11 -34.38
N LEU A 240 10.21 -33.32 -35.67
CA LEU A 240 9.29 -33.91 -36.65
C LEU A 240 8.87 -35.33 -36.28
N GLU A 241 9.80 -36.15 -35.80
CA GLU A 241 9.52 -37.54 -35.40
C GLU A 241 8.55 -37.56 -34.22
N LYS A 242 8.73 -36.66 -33.25
CA LYS A 242 7.82 -36.52 -32.12
C LYS A 242 6.44 -36.00 -32.51
N PHE A 243 6.40 -35.05 -33.45
CA PHE A 243 5.14 -34.59 -34.02
C PHE A 243 4.38 -35.74 -34.68
N ILE A 244 5.06 -36.52 -35.52
CA ILE A 244 4.47 -37.63 -36.27
C ILE A 244 4.06 -38.78 -35.36
N ASP A 245 4.94 -39.22 -34.46
CA ASP A 245 4.64 -40.28 -33.49
C ASP A 245 3.43 -39.93 -32.63
N GLY A 246 3.36 -38.68 -32.17
CA GLY A 246 2.24 -38.19 -31.39
C GLY A 246 0.94 -38.14 -32.20
N LEU A 247 1.00 -37.70 -33.46
CA LEU A 247 -0.15 -37.69 -34.37
C LEU A 247 -0.66 -39.11 -34.63
N ILE A 248 0.24 -40.05 -34.98
CA ILE A 248 -0.11 -41.46 -35.17
C ILE A 248 -0.77 -42.01 -33.90
N LYS A 249 -0.19 -41.74 -32.74
CA LYS A 249 -0.71 -42.22 -31.46
C LYS A 249 -2.11 -41.68 -31.17
N GLU A 250 -2.38 -40.40 -31.45
CA GLU A 250 -3.69 -39.81 -31.22
C GLU A 250 -4.74 -40.31 -32.22
N ILE A 251 -4.36 -40.49 -33.49
CA ILE A 251 -5.23 -41.12 -34.50
C ILE A 251 -5.56 -42.55 -34.07
N GLN A 252 -4.57 -43.39 -33.74
CA GLN A 252 -4.79 -44.79 -33.35
C GLN A 252 -5.60 -44.94 -32.07
N LYS A 253 -5.53 -43.96 -31.16
CA LYS A 253 -6.33 -43.96 -29.94
C LYS A 253 -7.81 -43.75 -30.23
N ASN A 254 -8.16 -42.94 -31.24
CA ASN A 254 -9.55 -42.56 -31.53
C ASN A 254 -10.15 -43.34 -32.71
N LEU A 255 -9.31 -43.83 -33.63
CA LEU A 255 -9.68 -44.51 -34.87
C LEU A 255 -8.97 -45.87 -34.98
N PHE A 256 -9.71 -46.92 -35.33
CA PHE A 256 -9.13 -48.21 -35.66
C PHE A 256 -8.68 -48.25 -37.12
N MET A 257 -7.44 -47.82 -37.38
CA MET A 257 -6.87 -47.78 -38.73
C MET A 257 -5.45 -48.34 -38.75
N PRO A 258 -5.28 -49.66 -38.90
CA PRO A 258 -3.96 -50.29 -38.85
C PRO A 258 -3.06 -49.89 -40.03
N GLU A 259 -3.62 -49.37 -41.13
CA GLU A 259 -2.87 -48.88 -42.30
C GLU A 259 -2.16 -47.55 -42.06
N ILE A 260 -2.64 -46.70 -41.13
CA ILE A 260 -2.15 -45.32 -41.00
C ILE A 260 -0.71 -45.24 -40.50
N LYS A 261 -0.35 -46.13 -39.58
CA LYS A 261 0.99 -46.17 -38.97
C LYS A 261 2.07 -46.48 -39.99
N PRO A 262 2.01 -47.59 -40.76
CA PRO A 262 3.05 -47.87 -41.76
C PRO A 262 3.12 -46.79 -42.84
N VAL A 263 2.00 -46.20 -43.26
CA VAL A 263 1.98 -45.14 -44.29
C VAL A 263 2.63 -43.86 -43.77
N ILE A 264 2.20 -43.34 -42.61
CA ILE A 264 2.78 -42.13 -42.03
C ILE A 264 4.25 -42.34 -41.65
N SER A 265 4.61 -43.49 -41.06
CA SER A 265 6.02 -43.78 -40.72
C SER A 265 6.92 -43.85 -41.96
N LYS A 266 6.43 -44.42 -43.08
CA LYS A 266 7.16 -44.47 -44.35
C LYS A 266 7.35 -43.07 -44.94
N TYR A 267 6.30 -42.25 -44.92
CA TYR A 267 6.37 -40.84 -45.31
C TYR A 267 7.37 -40.04 -44.46
N ALA A 268 7.35 -40.23 -43.14
CA ALA A 268 8.27 -39.60 -42.19
C ALA A 268 9.74 -39.95 -42.47
N GLN A 269 10.03 -41.22 -42.72
CA GLN A 269 11.38 -41.70 -43.05
C GLN A 269 11.89 -41.10 -44.37
N MET A 270 11.03 -41.03 -45.38
CA MET A 270 11.39 -40.48 -46.69
C MET A 270 11.68 -38.97 -46.65
N ILE A 271 10.90 -38.19 -45.88
CA ILE A 271 11.19 -36.77 -45.67
C ILE A 271 12.55 -36.55 -45.00
N ARG A 272 12.96 -37.45 -44.08
CA ARG A 272 14.27 -37.38 -43.44
C ARG A 272 15.41 -37.67 -44.41
N SER A 273 15.26 -38.70 -45.26
CA SER A 273 16.27 -39.07 -46.26
C SER A 273 16.57 -37.93 -47.24
N ILE A 274 15.57 -37.11 -47.59
CA ILE A 274 15.78 -35.93 -48.44
C ILE A 274 16.66 -34.88 -47.76
N LYS A 275 16.45 -34.58 -46.46
CA LYS A 275 17.26 -33.59 -45.74
C LYS A 275 18.70 -34.06 -45.50
N GLY A 276 18.94 -35.37 -45.38
CA GLY A 276 20.30 -35.94 -45.26
C GLY A 276 21.13 -35.83 -46.56
N SER A 277 20.50 -35.66 -47.71
CA SER A 277 21.17 -35.71 -49.03
C SER A 277 21.61 -34.35 -49.58
N ILE A 278 21.37 -33.24 -48.87
CA ILE A 278 21.74 -31.89 -49.32
C ILE A 278 23.23 -31.56 -49.06
N LEU A 279 23.96 -32.43 -48.35
CA LEU A 279 25.40 -32.31 -48.07
C LEU A 279 26.19 -33.52 -48.61
N GLY A 280 26.53 -33.50 -49.91
CA GLY A 280 27.72 -34.19 -50.45
C GLY A 280 27.52 -35.57 -51.12
N PHE A 281 27.79 -35.59 -52.43
CA PHE A 281 28.24 -36.68 -53.31
C PHE A 281 28.58 -38.05 -52.66
N PHE A 282 27.72 -39.07 -52.84
CA PHE A 282 28.00 -40.44 -53.36
C PHE A 282 26.73 -41.33 -53.27
N ASP A 283 26.63 -42.24 -54.23
CA ASP A 283 25.48 -43.04 -54.71
C ASP A 283 25.02 -44.24 -53.83
N PHE A 284 23.74 -44.61 -54.02
CA PHE A 284 23.11 -45.96 -54.05
C PHE A 284 23.16 -46.85 -52.76
N GLU A 285 22.16 -47.65 -52.35
CA GLU A 285 21.05 -48.33 -53.03
C GLU A 285 20.05 -48.92 -51.98
N ILE A 286 18.87 -49.35 -52.47
CA ILE A 286 17.87 -50.27 -51.89
C ILE A 286 16.71 -49.64 -51.07
N THR A 287 15.64 -49.28 -51.77
CA THR A 287 14.40 -50.06 -51.63
C THR A 287 13.94 -50.49 -53.02
N ASN A 288 13.77 -51.81 -53.23
CA ASN A 288 13.25 -52.36 -54.47
C ASN A 288 11.85 -51.79 -54.76
N GLY A 289 11.70 -51.14 -55.92
CA GLY A 289 10.47 -50.52 -56.42
C GLY A 289 10.55 -49.00 -56.34
N GLY A 290 10.40 -48.30 -57.48
CA GLY A 290 10.52 -46.84 -57.64
C GLY A 290 9.47 -46.01 -56.90
N TYR A 291 9.34 -46.23 -55.60
CA TYR A 291 8.40 -45.59 -54.69
C TYR A 291 9.04 -44.31 -54.14
N THR A 292 8.50 -43.17 -54.55
CA THR A 292 8.98 -41.83 -54.24
C THR A 292 8.29 -41.23 -53.01
N VAL A 293 8.76 -40.07 -52.56
CA VAL A 293 8.11 -39.29 -51.50
C VAL A 293 6.71 -38.83 -51.93
N ASP A 294 6.52 -38.61 -53.23
CA ASP A 294 5.21 -38.31 -53.80
C ASP A 294 4.29 -39.53 -53.74
N ASP A 295 4.80 -40.74 -53.98
CA ASP A 295 4.02 -41.97 -53.80
C ASP A 295 3.63 -42.19 -52.33
N ALA A 296 4.55 -41.92 -51.39
CA ALA A 296 4.26 -41.96 -49.95
C ALA A 296 3.20 -40.93 -49.54
N PHE A 297 3.26 -39.73 -50.13
CA PHE A 297 2.29 -38.67 -49.88
C PHE A 297 0.90 -39.02 -50.45
N ASN A 298 0.84 -39.54 -51.67
CA ASN A 298 -0.41 -39.96 -52.33
C ASN A 298 -1.06 -41.14 -51.60
N ASP A 299 -0.27 -42.08 -51.09
CA ASP A 299 -0.78 -43.17 -50.24
C ASP A 299 -1.37 -42.63 -48.92
N LEU A 300 -0.73 -41.60 -48.33
CA LEU A 300 -1.26 -40.94 -47.14
C LEU A 300 -2.55 -40.17 -47.44
N GLU A 301 -2.56 -39.41 -48.55
CA GLU A 301 -3.73 -38.66 -49.02
C GLU A 301 -4.94 -39.59 -49.23
N SER A 302 -4.77 -40.65 -50.03
CA SER A 302 -5.84 -41.63 -50.29
C SER A 302 -6.34 -42.33 -49.02
N THR A 303 -5.44 -42.61 -48.06
CA THR A 303 -5.81 -43.18 -46.76
C THR A 303 -6.63 -42.19 -45.92
N LEU A 304 -6.29 -40.90 -45.95
CA LEU A 304 -6.97 -39.85 -45.18
C LEU A 304 -8.32 -39.44 -45.79
N VAL A 305 -8.47 -39.47 -47.13
CA VAL A 305 -9.75 -39.22 -47.82
C VAL A 305 -10.83 -40.19 -47.34
N GLY A 306 -10.47 -41.45 -47.08
CA GLY A 306 -11.39 -42.48 -46.60
C GLY A 306 -11.86 -42.33 -45.14
N ILE A 307 -11.44 -41.28 -44.43
CA ILE A 307 -11.80 -41.04 -43.04
C ILE A 307 -13.01 -40.10 -42.96
N ASP A 308 -14.09 -40.55 -42.32
CA ASP A 308 -15.31 -39.76 -42.06
C ASP A 308 -15.15 -38.72 -40.92
N GLN A 309 -13.94 -38.56 -40.37
CA GLN A 309 -13.64 -37.71 -39.22
C GLN A 309 -12.61 -36.65 -39.58
N LYS A 310 -12.82 -35.43 -39.09
CA LYS A 310 -11.87 -34.31 -39.25
C LYS A 310 -10.77 -34.39 -38.18
N ILE A 311 -9.51 -34.33 -38.59
CA ILE A 311 -8.35 -34.30 -37.69
C ILE A 311 -7.95 -32.84 -37.49
N ILE A 312 -7.96 -32.36 -36.25
CA ILE A 312 -7.51 -31.01 -35.89
C ILE A 312 -6.16 -31.12 -35.21
N VAL A 313 -5.13 -30.56 -35.84
CA VAL A 313 -3.77 -30.53 -35.34
C VAL A 313 -3.48 -29.15 -34.77
N ILE A 314 -3.27 -29.05 -33.46
CA ILE A 314 -2.90 -27.82 -32.78
C ILE A 314 -1.41 -27.85 -32.49
N ILE A 315 -0.70 -26.83 -32.95
CA ILE A 315 0.72 -26.60 -32.63
C ILE A 315 0.78 -25.36 -31.75
N ASP A 316 1.00 -25.55 -30.45
CA ASP A 316 1.05 -24.46 -29.46
C ASP A 316 2.50 -24.05 -29.13
N ASP A 317 2.68 -22.84 -28.59
CA ASP A 317 3.96 -22.27 -28.16
C ASP A 317 5.07 -22.24 -29.27
N LEU A 318 4.71 -21.97 -30.53
CA LEU A 318 5.71 -21.81 -31.62
C LEU A 318 6.72 -20.68 -31.35
N ASP A 319 6.25 -19.64 -30.68
CA ASP A 319 6.96 -18.43 -30.27
C ASP A 319 8.01 -18.64 -29.17
N ARG A 320 8.14 -19.87 -28.64
CA ARG A 320 9.21 -20.22 -27.70
C ARG A 320 10.40 -20.92 -28.36
N LEU A 321 10.26 -21.32 -29.62
CA LEU A 321 11.35 -21.87 -30.40
C LEU A 321 12.18 -20.73 -31.01
N ASN A 322 13.46 -21.00 -31.32
CA ASN A 322 14.25 -20.10 -32.15
C ASN A 322 13.69 -20.02 -33.59
N LEU A 323 13.98 -18.93 -34.29
CA LEU A 323 13.38 -18.67 -35.61
C LEU A 323 13.82 -19.72 -36.64
N SER A 324 15.04 -20.26 -36.51
CA SER A 324 15.53 -21.35 -37.35
C SER A 324 14.72 -22.63 -37.17
N ALA A 325 14.41 -23.07 -35.95
CA ALA A 325 13.59 -24.25 -35.70
C ALA A 325 12.13 -24.04 -36.12
N VAL A 326 11.56 -22.84 -35.95
CA VAL A 326 10.23 -22.51 -36.48
C VAL A 326 10.21 -22.65 -38.00
N LYS A 327 11.21 -22.09 -38.70
CA LYS A 327 11.36 -22.21 -40.15
C LYS A 327 11.50 -23.68 -40.56
N ASP A 328 12.38 -24.41 -39.90
CA ASP A 328 12.61 -25.82 -40.19
C ASP A 328 11.35 -26.65 -39.98
N LEU A 329 10.61 -26.45 -38.89
CA LEU A 329 9.36 -27.13 -38.65
C LEU A 329 8.35 -26.84 -39.77
N LEU A 330 8.04 -25.56 -40.02
CA LEU A 330 7.01 -25.14 -40.98
C LEU A 330 7.34 -25.54 -42.42
N PHE A 331 8.60 -25.40 -42.87
CA PHE A 331 8.99 -25.84 -44.21
C PHE A 331 8.95 -27.36 -44.35
N THR A 332 9.33 -28.10 -43.31
CA THR A 332 9.33 -29.56 -43.35
C THR A 332 7.91 -30.12 -43.38
N VAL A 333 6.97 -29.52 -42.64
CA VAL A 333 5.58 -29.97 -42.60
C VAL A 333 4.68 -29.28 -43.64
N LYS A 334 5.20 -28.36 -44.45
CA LYS A 334 4.44 -27.58 -45.45
C LYS A 334 3.59 -28.47 -46.36
N LYS A 335 4.16 -29.56 -46.87
CA LYS A 335 3.46 -30.50 -47.76
C LYS A 335 2.32 -31.23 -47.03
N SER A 336 2.48 -31.46 -45.72
CA SER A 336 1.40 -32.05 -44.91
C SER A 336 0.20 -31.12 -44.73
N PHE A 337 0.39 -29.80 -44.84
CA PHE A 337 -0.71 -28.83 -44.75
C PHE A 337 -1.73 -28.91 -45.89
N THR A 338 -1.50 -29.75 -46.90
CA THR A 338 -2.48 -30.02 -47.96
C THR A 338 -3.19 -31.36 -47.81
N LEU A 339 -2.96 -32.12 -46.71
CA LEU A 339 -3.57 -33.43 -46.51
C LEU A 339 -5.08 -33.31 -46.23
N PRO A 340 -5.93 -34.10 -46.92
CA PRO A 340 -7.37 -34.00 -46.78
C PRO A 340 -7.85 -34.43 -45.39
N ASN A 341 -8.98 -33.90 -44.98
CA ASN A 341 -9.60 -34.13 -43.67
C ASN A 341 -8.74 -33.67 -42.47
N ILE A 342 -7.66 -32.91 -42.67
CA ILE A 342 -6.85 -32.32 -41.60
C ILE A 342 -7.02 -30.80 -41.59
N SER A 343 -7.12 -30.19 -40.41
CA SER A 343 -7.01 -28.74 -40.21
C SER A 343 -5.94 -28.44 -39.17
N TYR A 344 -5.16 -27.39 -39.41
CA TYR A 344 -4.04 -27.02 -38.56
C TYR A 344 -4.35 -25.73 -37.80
N VAL A 345 -3.99 -25.66 -36.53
CA VAL A 345 -4.11 -24.46 -35.68
C VAL A 345 -2.73 -24.15 -35.11
N LEU A 346 -2.10 -23.10 -35.62
CA LEU A 346 -0.78 -22.62 -35.19
C LEU A 346 -0.98 -21.50 -34.16
N CYS A 347 -0.48 -21.68 -32.95
CA CYS A 347 -0.57 -20.67 -31.89
C CYS A 347 0.81 -20.04 -31.68
N TYR A 348 0.88 -18.72 -31.82
CA TYR A 348 2.14 -17.99 -31.77
C TYR A 348 1.95 -16.56 -31.25
N ASP A 349 3.06 -15.87 -31.04
CA ASP A 349 3.15 -14.46 -30.71
C ASP A 349 4.12 -13.85 -31.71
N ALA A 350 3.61 -13.06 -32.65
CA ALA A 350 4.42 -12.51 -33.73
C ALA A 350 5.59 -11.65 -33.21
N GLU A 351 5.41 -10.96 -32.07
CA GLU A 351 6.43 -10.07 -31.50
C GLU A 351 7.54 -10.86 -30.82
N ASN A 352 7.19 -11.98 -30.17
CA ASN A 352 8.13 -12.77 -29.38
C ASN A 352 8.88 -13.86 -30.15
N ILE A 353 8.46 -14.24 -31.38
CA ILE A 353 9.24 -15.16 -32.24
C ILE A 353 10.69 -14.68 -32.46
N ASN A 354 10.94 -13.38 -32.35
CA ASN A 354 12.27 -12.77 -32.55
C ASN A 354 13.08 -12.59 -31.25
N ALA A 355 12.50 -12.89 -30.08
CA ALA A 355 13.10 -12.54 -28.80
C ALA A 355 14.40 -13.31 -28.49
N LEU A 356 14.58 -14.48 -29.11
CA LEU A 356 15.68 -15.41 -28.84
C LEU A 356 16.85 -15.32 -29.86
N GLU A 357 16.77 -14.43 -30.86
CA GLU A 357 17.80 -14.28 -31.90
C GLU A 357 18.84 -13.20 -31.55
N GLU A 358 20.14 -13.49 -31.70
CA GLU A 358 21.24 -12.53 -31.46
C GLU A 358 21.16 -11.30 -32.38
N LYS A 359 20.68 -11.48 -33.62
CA LYS A 359 20.35 -10.41 -34.55
C LYS A 359 18.86 -10.39 -34.79
N LYS A 360 18.14 -9.51 -34.08
CA LYS A 360 16.69 -9.35 -34.22
C LYS A 360 16.33 -9.09 -35.70
N PRO A 361 15.70 -10.04 -36.40
CA PRO A 361 15.18 -9.78 -37.73
C PRO A 361 13.99 -8.82 -37.61
N ASP A 362 13.72 -8.11 -38.70
CA ASP A 362 12.62 -7.15 -38.75
C ASP A 362 11.27 -7.85 -38.48
N PHE A 363 10.42 -7.24 -37.65
CA PHE A 363 9.12 -7.82 -37.26
C PHE A 363 8.23 -8.09 -38.47
N GLU A 364 8.25 -7.17 -39.44
CA GLU A 364 7.50 -7.29 -40.70
C GLU A 364 7.89 -8.55 -41.47
N LYS A 365 9.19 -8.89 -41.53
CA LYS A 365 9.70 -10.06 -42.26
C LYS A 365 9.25 -11.39 -41.65
N VAL A 366 9.07 -11.44 -40.34
CA VAL A 366 8.57 -12.65 -39.66
C VAL A 366 7.07 -12.80 -39.87
N THR A 367 6.33 -11.70 -39.83
CA THR A 367 4.90 -11.70 -40.15
C THR A 367 4.67 -12.17 -41.59
N GLU A 368 5.38 -11.60 -42.57
CA GLU A 368 5.37 -12.03 -43.98
C GLU A 368 5.74 -13.51 -44.15
N PHE A 369 6.68 -14.02 -43.34
CA PHE A 369 7.07 -15.42 -43.37
C PHE A 369 5.92 -16.34 -42.91
N LEU A 370 5.22 -15.99 -41.83
CA LEU A 370 4.10 -16.79 -41.30
C LEU A 370 2.87 -16.74 -42.21
N GLU A 371 2.62 -15.61 -42.89
CA GLU A 371 1.53 -15.46 -43.87
C GLU A 371 1.62 -16.47 -45.03
N LYS A 372 2.83 -16.96 -45.37
CA LYS A 372 3.02 -18.00 -46.40
C LYS A 372 2.43 -19.36 -46.01
N PHE A 373 2.13 -19.57 -44.73
CA PHE A 373 1.61 -20.84 -44.22
C PHE A 373 0.20 -20.71 -43.66
N ILE A 374 -0.17 -19.54 -43.11
CA ILE A 374 -1.45 -19.32 -42.43
C ILE A 374 -2.49 -18.83 -43.44
N ASN A 375 -3.58 -19.58 -43.60
CA ASN A 375 -4.68 -19.21 -44.47
C ASN A 375 -5.69 -18.27 -43.78
N VAL A 376 -5.93 -18.47 -42.49
CA VAL A 376 -6.91 -17.69 -41.71
C VAL A 376 -6.31 -17.35 -40.34
N LYS A 377 -6.30 -16.07 -39.97
CA LYS A 377 -5.75 -15.59 -38.69
C LYS A 377 -6.84 -15.07 -37.76
N VAL A 378 -6.75 -15.39 -36.47
CA VAL A 378 -7.48 -14.72 -35.39
C VAL A 378 -6.47 -14.08 -34.43
N GLY A 379 -6.66 -12.79 -34.14
CA GLY A 379 -5.89 -12.07 -33.13
C GLY A 379 -6.66 -12.00 -31.82
N LEU A 380 -6.01 -12.27 -30.68
CA LEU A 380 -6.61 -12.07 -29.36
C LEU A 380 -6.11 -10.76 -28.76
N TYR A 381 -7.06 -9.88 -28.45
CA TYR A 381 -6.78 -8.57 -27.85
C TYR A 381 -7.49 -8.42 -26.51
N LEU A 382 -6.80 -7.83 -25.53
CA LEU A 382 -7.36 -7.45 -24.24
C LEU A 382 -7.63 -5.95 -24.21
N SER A 383 -8.83 -5.57 -23.81
CA SER A 383 -9.17 -4.18 -23.51
C SER A 383 -8.91 -3.87 -22.04
N SER A 384 -8.68 -2.59 -21.72
CA SER A 384 -8.61 -2.12 -20.32
C SER A 384 -9.87 -2.49 -19.53
N SER A 385 -11.05 -2.44 -20.16
CA SER A 385 -12.33 -2.80 -19.53
C SER A 385 -12.38 -4.26 -19.08
N LYS A 386 -11.97 -5.21 -19.92
CA LYS A 386 -11.92 -6.64 -19.59
C LYS A 386 -10.94 -6.93 -18.47
N LEU A 387 -9.78 -6.26 -18.48
CA LEU A 387 -8.79 -6.40 -17.42
C LEU A 387 -9.28 -5.82 -16.09
N ASN A 388 -9.97 -4.69 -16.12
CA ASN A 388 -10.58 -4.08 -14.94
C ASN A 388 -11.68 -4.97 -14.34
N GLU A 389 -12.50 -5.60 -15.19
CA GLU A 389 -13.52 -6.58 -14.77
C GLU A 389 -12.89 -7.83 -14.16
N TYR A 390 -11.82 -8.35 -14.77
CA TYR A 390 -11.04 -9.47 -14.24
C TYR A 390 -10.47 -9.14 -12.86
N VAL A 391 -9.85 -7.96 -12.70
CA VAL A 391 -9.28 -7.50 -11.43
C VAL A 391 -10.37 -7.39 -10.38
N SER A 392 -11.50 -6.75 -10.69
CA SER A 392 -12.61 -6.58 -9.74
C SER A 392 -13.20 -7.92 -9.30
N THR A 393 -13.49 -8.82 -10.24
CA THR A 393 -14.18 -10.09 -9.94
C THR A 393 -13.26 -11.12 -9.27
N ASN A 394 -12.01 -11.25 -9.74
CA ASN A 394 -11.12 -12.33 -9.31
C ASN A 394 -10.39 -12.00 -8.00
N LEU A 395 -10.12 -10.71 -7.74
CA LEU A 395 -9.62 -10.28 -6.43
C LEU A 395 -10.67 -10.46 -5.35
N GLU A 396 -11.90 -10.02 -5.56
CA GLU A 396 -12.99 -10.19 -4.58
C GLU A 396 -13.19 -11.67 -4.20
N LYS A 397 -13.18 -12.57 -5.20
CA LYS A 397 -13.22 -14.02 -4.96
C LYS A 397 -12.00 -14.53 -4.18
N SER A 398 -10.79 -14.09 -4.54
CA SER A 398 -9.54 -14.49 -3.84
C SER A 398 -9.51 -14.00 -2.39
N LEU A 399 -10.11 -12.84 -2.10
CA LEU A 399 -10.22 -12.26 -0.76
C LEU A 399 -11.27 -12.96 0.09
N SER A 400 -12.42 -13.32 -0.48
CA SER A 400 -13.49 -14.02 0.25
C SER A 400 -13.07 -15.39 0.80
N GLY A 401 -12.02 -16.00 0.22
CA GLY A 401 -11.46 -17.28 0.67
C GLY A 401 -10.33 -17.18 1.70
N ASN A 402 -9.76 -15.99 1.92
CA ASN A 402 -8.55 -15.79 2.72
C ASN A 402 -8.83 -14.89 3.94
N SER A 403 -9.06 -15.50 5.11
CA SER A 403 -9.36 -14.79 6.36
C SER A 403 -8.16 -14.10 7.04
N GLN A 404 -6.96 -14.19 6.44
CA GLN A 404 -5.71 -13.72 7.04
C GLN A 404 -5.19 -12.40 6.43
N THR A 405 -5.60 -12.04 5.23
CA THR A 405 -5.20 -10.79 4.57
C THR A 405 -6.01 -9.59 5.01
N ASP A 406 -5.36 -8.43 5.16
CA ASP A 406 -6.03 -7.14 5.40
C ASP A 406 -6.85 -6.72 4.17
N PRO A 407 -8.20 -6.69 4.26
CA PRO A 407 -9.04 -6.34 3.12
C PRO A 407 -8.78 -4.92 2.58
N ILE A 408 -8.23 -4.03 3.40
CA ILE A 408 -8.13 -2.61 3.09
C ILE A 408 -6.92 -2.30 2.20
N LEU A 409 -5.73 -2.87 2.43
CA LEU A 409 -4.56 -2.70 1.53
C LEU A 409 -4.92 -3.13 0.11
N VAL A 410 -5.60 -4.27 0.02
CA VAL A 410 -6.04 -4.84 -1.27
C VAL A 410 -7.07 -3.93 -1.91
N SER A 411 -8.01 -3.37 -1.14
CA SER A 411 -8.97 -2.38 -1.65
C SER A 411 -8.27 -1.10 -2.17
N LYS A 412 -7.24 -0.61 -1.48
CA LYS A 412 -6.45 0.56 -1.89
C LYS A 412 -5.68 0.28 -3.19
N ALA A 413 -5.00 -0.87 -3.28
CA ALA A 413 -4.30 -1.31 -4.48
C ALA A 413 -5.27 -1.52 -5.66
N ILE A 414 -6.46 -2.09 -5.41
CA ILE A 414 -7.54 -2.21 -6.40
C ILE A 414 -8.03 -0.84 -6.85
N GLY A 415 -8.23 0.09 -5.91
CA GLY A 415 -8.61 1.47 -6.21
C GLY A 415 -7.62 2.11 -7.19
N GLY A 416 -6.32 2.05 -6.86
CA GLY A 416 -5.26 2.55 -7.73
C GLY A 416 -5.24 1.88 -9.12
N LEU A 417 -5.48 0.56 -9.19
CA LEU A 417 -5.59 -0.14 -10.47
C LEU A 417 -6.82 0.29 -11.28
N LYS A 418 -7.97 0.43 -10.64
CA LYS A 418 -9.21 0.92 -11.28
C LYS A 418 -9.00 2.31 -11.88
N ASP A 419 -8.28 3.18 -11.18
CA ASP A 419 -7.94 4.51 -11.66
C ASP A 419 -7.00 4.45 -12.88
N ILE A 420 -5.98 3.58 -12.85
CA ILE A 420 -5.08 3.36 -13.99
C ILE A 420 -5.85 2.86 -15.22
N PHE A 421 -6.77 1.89 -15.07
CA PHE A 421 -7.55 1.37 -16.21
C PHE A 421 -8.49 2.41 -16.85
N LYS A 422 -8.89 3.44 -16.10
CA LYS A 422 -9.72 4.56 -16.57
C LYS A 422 -8.90 5.74 -17.09
N SER A 423 -7.59 5.77 -16.85
CA SER A 423 -6.71 6.87 -17.22
C SER A 423 -6.55 7.01 -18.73
N SER A 424 -6.41 8.25 -19.21
CA SER A 424 -6.06 8.55 -20.61
C SER A 424 -4.72 7.92 -21.02
N ASP A 425 -3.81 7.75 -20.07
CA ASP A 425 -2.45 7.28 -20.31
C ASP A 425 -2.34 5.75 -20.26
N TYR A 426 -3.47 5.03 -20.26
CA TYR A 426 -3.50 3.55 -20.14
C TYR A 426 -2.56 2.85 -21.14
N HIS A 427 -2.40 3.39 -22.35
CA HIS A 427 -1.48 2.83 -23.34
C HIS A 427 -0.04 2.67 -22.81
N SER A 428 0.42 3.59 -21.95
CA SER A 428 1.76 3.57 -21.34
C SER A 428 1.86 2.55 -20.21
N TYR A 429 0.73 2.08 -19.68
CA TYR A 429 0.66 1.05 -18.64
C TYR A 429 0.60 -0.38 -19.19
N VAL A 430 0.30 -0.58 -20.47
CA VAL A 430 0.23 -1.89 -21.14
C VAL A 430 1.47 -2.77 -20.89
N PRO A 431 2.72 -2.26 -20.91
CA PRO A 431 3.89 -3.06 -20.60
C PRO A 431 3.88 -3.68 -19.19
N PHE A 432 3.16 -3.08 -18.24
CA PHE A 432 3.18 -3.46 -16.81
C PHE A 432 1.97 -4.24 -16.36
N ILE A 433 0.80 -3.94 -16.92
CA ILE A 433 -0.50 -4.50 -16.48
C ILE A 433 -1.41 -4.90 -17.66
N GLY A 434 -0.91 -4.87 -18.89
CA GLY A 434 -1.69 -5.14 -20.09
C GLY A 434 -2.05 -6.61 -20.33
N ASP A 435 -1.62 -7.52 -19.46
CA ASP A 435 -1.95 -8.94 -19.54
C ASP A 435 -2.22 -9.54 -18.14
N ILE A 436 -2.87 -10.70 -18.15
CA ILE A 436 -3.39 -11.33 -16.95
C ILE A 436 -2.27 -11.90 -16.08
N ARG A 437 -1.19 -12.38 -16.71
CA ARG A 437 -0.06 -12.92 -15.96
C ARG A 437 0.59 -11.82 -15.14
N LYS A 438 0.82 -10.65 -15.72
CA LYS A 438 1.33 -9.48 -15.01
C LYS A 438 0.40 -9.05 -13.87
N LEU A 439 -0.91 -9.04 -14.11
CA LEU A 439 -1.90 -8.74 -13.07
C LEU A 439 -1.90 -9.76 -11.93
N LYS A 440 -1.90 -11.06 -12.23
CA LYS A 440 -1.78 -12.13 -11.21
C LYS A 440 -0.51 -11.96 -10.38
N ARG A 441 0.61 -11.62 -11.02
CA ARG A 441 1.89 -11.35 -10.32
C ARG A 441 1.76 -10.17 -9.36
N LEU A 442 1.20 -9.05 -9.82
CA LEU A 442 0.94 -7.88 -8.99
C LEU A 442 0.01 -8.20 -7.81
N ILE A 443 -1.08 -8.92 -8.05
CA ILE A 443 -2.00 -9.37 -7.01
C ILE A 443 -1.28 -10.24 -5.99
N ASN A 444 -0.52 -11.24 -6.44
CA ASN A 444 0.25 -12.10 -5.55
C ASN A 444 1.29 -11.31 -4.74
N THR A 445 1.89 -10.26 -5.30
CA THR A 445 2.75 -9.34 -4.56
C THR A 445 1.98 -8.59 -3.47
N VAL A 446 0.78 -8.07 -3.77
CA VAL A 446 -0.07 -7.41 -2.75
C VAL A 446 -0.48 -8.40 -1.65
N LEU A 447 -0.83 -9.65 -2.01
CA LEU A 447 -1.16 -10.71 -1.05
C LEU A 447 0.05 -11.13 -0.20
N LEU A 448 1.27 -11.02 -0.74
CA LEU A 448 2.51 -11.34 -0.03
C LEU A 448 2.87 -10.31 1.04
N LEU A 449 2.44 -9.06 0.90
CA LEU A 449 2.78 -7.98 1.83
C LEU A 449 2.16 -8.15 3.23
N ASP A 450 1.45 -9.26 3.50
CA ASP A 450 0.87 -9.72 4.78
C ASP A 450 0.97 -8.72 5.93
N LEU A 451 0.13 -7.69 5.87
CA LEU A 451 0.03 -6.71 6.93
C LEU A 451 -1.03 -7.21 7.90
N GLU A 452 -0.59 -7.74 9.03
CA GLU A 452 -1.48 -7.97 10.16
C GLU A 452 -2.30 -6.70 10.48
N LYS A 453 -3.61 -6.70 10.17
CA LYS A 453 -4.63 -5.72 10.60
C LYS A 453 -4.07 -4.33 10.91
N THR A 454 -3.64 -3.62 9.88
CA THR A 454 -3.29 -2.21 9.99
C THR A 454 -4.54 -1.36 9.78
N ASP A 455 -4.67 -0.30 10.57
CA ASP A 455 -5.81 0.61 10.49
C ASP A 455 -5.60 1.60 9.33
N PHE A 456 -5.79 1.08 8.12
CA PHE A 456 -5.54 1.79 6.86
C PHE A 456 -6.48 2.97 6.60
N ASP A 457 -7.64 3.00 7.25
CA ASP A 457 -8.55 4.16 7.20
C ASP A 457 -7.90 5.41 7.80
N ASN A 458 -7.00 5.18 8.77
CA ASN A 458 -6.23 6.21 9.43
C ASN A 458 -4.79 6.33 8.88
N SER A 459 -4.44 5.66 7.78
CA SER A 459 -3.10 5.76 7.19
C SER A 459 -3.02 6.81 6.09
N ASP A 460 -1.89 7.51 6.03
CA ASP A 460 -1.57 8.53 5.03
C ASP A 460 -1.24 7.90 3.65
N ILE A 461 -1.37 6.59 3.50
CA ILE A 461 -1.03 5.89 2.26
C ILE A 461 -2.05 6.21 1.16
N ASN A 462 -1.57 6.90 0.13
CA ASN A 462 -2.22 7.21 -1.13
C ASN A 462 -2.25 5.99 -2.07
N ASN A 463 -3.43 5.69 -2.61
CA ASN A 463 -3.66 4.55 -3.49
C ASN A 463 -2.82 4.61 -4.78
N TYR A 464 -2.70 5.83 -5.34
CA TYR A 464 -2.00 6.07 -6.59
C TYR A 464 -0.49 5.86 -6.43
N ASP A 465 0.12 6.44 -5.39
CA ASP A 465 1.56 6.25 -5.17
C ASP A 465 1.92 4.81 -4.80
N LEU A 466 1.10 4.16 -3.96
CA LEU A 466 1.29 2.77 -3.59
C LEU A 466 1.34 1.87 -4.84
N ILE A 467 0.35 2.00 -5.74
CA ILE A 467 0.31 1.14 -6.92
C ILE A 467 1.49 1.41 -7.86
N HIS A 468 1.91 2.65 -8.04
CA HIS A 468 3.05 2.98 -8.90
C HIS A 468 4.38 2.48 -8.31
N LEU A 469 4.58 2.62 -7.00
CA LEU A 469 5.76 2.07 -6.33
C LEU A 469 5.78 0.54 -6.40
N LEU A 470 4.64 -0.14 -6.30
CA LEU A 470 4.54 -1.59 -6.53
C LEU A 470 4.86 -1.97 -7.98
N LEU A 471 4.40 -1.19 -8.97
CA LEU A 471 4.76 -1.40 -10.37
C LEU A 471 6.26 -1.23 -10.60
N ILE A 472 6.90 -0.24 -9.96
CA ILE A 472 8.36 -0.06 -10.01
C ILE A 472 9.07 -1.23 -9.32
N TYR A 473 8.60 -1.65 -8.14
CA TYR A 473 9.15 -2.77 -7.38
C TYR A 473 9.17 -4.08 -8.20
N ILE A 474 8.07 -4.39 -8.88
CA ILE A 474 7.89 -5.63 -9.64
C ILE A 474 8.63 -5.61 -10.97
N ASN A 475 8.54 -4.49 -11.71
CA ASN A 475 9.03 -4.43 -13.10
C ASN A 475 10.46 -3.89 -13.20
N TYR A 476 10.90 -3.07 -12.25
CA TYR A 476 12.22 -2.44 -12.24
C TYR A 476 12.92 -2.52 -10.86
N PRO A 477 13.27 -3.74 -10.38
CA PRO A 477 13.86 -3.92 -9.04
C PRO A 477 15.14 -3.09 -8.80
N ASN A 478 15.94 -2.86 -9.84
CA ASN A 478 17.17 -2.05 -9.74
C ASN A 478 16.86 -0.57 -9.47
N ILE A 479 15.80 -0.03 -10.07
CA ILE A 479 15.36 1.35 -9.85
C ILE A 479 14.76 1.46 -8.45
N PHE A 480 13.91 0.51 -8.07
CA PHE A 480 13.35 0.46 -6.72
C PHE A 480 14.44 0.41 -5.64
N ARG A 481 15.46 -0.44 -5.80
CA ARG A 481 16.62 -0.48 -4.88
C ARG A 481 17.37 0.84 -4.80
N LYS A 482 17.48 1.57 -5.92
CA LYS A 482 18.10 2.90 -5.92
C LYS A 482 17.26 3.90 -5.13
N ILE A 483 15.94 3.91 -5.34
CA ILE A 483 15.00 4.74 -4.55
C ILE A 483 15.18 4.40 -3.07
N TYR A 484 15.05 3.12 -2.70
CA TYR A 484 15.24 2.63 -1.34
C TYR A 484 16.56 3.13 -0.72
N ASN A 485 17.70 2.83 -1.33
CA ASN A 485 19.01 3.16 -0.76
C ASN A 485 19.32 4.67 -0.66
N SER A 486 18.61 5.50 -1.43
CA SER A 486 18.79 6.96 -1.45
C SER A 486 17.78 7.72 -0.59
N GLU A 487 16.67 7.09 -0.21
CA GLU A 487 15.54 7.73 0.47
C GLU A 487 15.23 7.13 1.86
N THR A 488 15.90 6.05 2.26
CA THR A 488 15.74 5.45 3.60
C THR A 488 16.94 5.69 4.52
N GLY A 489 16.76 5.45 5.82
CA GLY A 489 17.83 5.56 6.81
C GLY A 489 18.29 7.00 7.04
N GLY A 490 17.35 7.95 6.99
CA GLY A 490 17.60 9.39 7.19
C GLY A 490 18.01 10.15 5.93
N LYS A 491 18.28 9.47 4.81
CA LYS A 491 18.63 10.11 3.52
C LYS A 491 17.39 10.62 2.81
N LYS A 492 17.50 11.72 2.06
CA LYS A 492 16.39 12.28 1.28
C LYS A 492 16.89 13.13 0.11
N GLY A 493 15.99 13.50 -0.81
CA GLY A 493 16.21 14.53 -1.82
C GLY A 493 16.85 14.03 -3.13
N PHE A 494 16.99 12.72 -3.32
CA PHE A 494 17.39 12.19 -4.63
C PHE A 494 16.17 12.10 -5.56
N PHE A 495 15.12 11.41 -5.11
CA PHE A 495 13.83 11.27 -5.77
C PHE A 495 12.75 12.13 -5.13
N SER A 496 12.79 12.30 -3.81
CA SER A 496 11.82 13.16 -3.12
C SER A 496 11.97 14.62 -3.55
N LEU A 497 10.86 15.36 -3.52
CA LEU A 497 10.86 16.80 -3.75
C LEU A 497 11.70 17.50 -2.68
N VAL A 498 12.30 18.62 -3.07
CA VAL A 498 13.16 19.44 -2.22
C VAL A 498 12.58 20.84 -2.10
N ALA A 499 12.68 21.40 -0.90
CA ALA A 499 12.27 22.77 -0.59
C ALA A 499 13.42 23.77 -0.78
N GLN A 500 13.09 25.06 -0.82
CA GLN A 500 14.09 26.13 -0.82
C GLN A 500 15.05 25.94 0.37
N TYR A 501 16.36 26.11 0.13
CA TYR A 501 17.46 25.88 1.07
C TYR A 501 17.91 24.42 1.29
N GLU A 502 17.25 23.43 0.70
CA GLU A 502 17.72 22.03 0.72
C GLU A 502 18.83 21.74 -0.31
N ASP A 503 19.67 20.74 -0.01
CA ASP A 503 20.70 20.27 -0.95
C ASP A 503 20.05 19.71 -2.22
N GLY A 504 20.57 20.13 -3.38
CA GLY A 504 20.02 19.74 -4.68
C GLY A 504 18.81 20.54 -5.15
N TYR A 505 18.37 21.60 -4.45
CA TYR A 505 17.32 22.51 -4.94
C TYR A 505 17.80 23.29 -6.19
N PRO A 506 17.01 23.34 -7.29
CA PRO A 506 17.37 24.09 -8.49
C PRO A 506 17.42 25.60 -8.23
N LYS A 507 18.58 26.22 -8.43
CA LYS A 507 18.75 27.69 -8.33
C LYS A 507 18.53 28.32 -9.71
N ASP A 508 17.30 28.72 -10.01
CA ASP A 508 17.01 29.44 -11.25
C ASP A 508 17.70 30.82 -11.27
N SER A 509 18.22 31.22 -12.43
CA SER A 509 18.98 32.46 -12.66
C SER A 509 18.11 33.71 -12.85
N GLN A 510 16.77 33.59 -12.85
CA GLN A 510 15.86 34.72 -12.87
C GLN A 510 15.11 34.83 -11.54
N ARG A 511 15.60 35.73 -10.68
CA ARG A 511 14.92 36.12 -9.44
C ARG A 511 13.69 36.96 -9.78
N SER A 512 12.50 36.40 -9.69
CA SER A 512 11.31 37.21 -9.42
C SER A 512 11.25 37.45 -7.91
N GLN A 513 11.35 38.72 -7.52
CA GLN A 513 11.40 39.20 -6.14
C GLN A 513 10.04 39.11 -5.41
N SER A 514 9.09 38.29 -5.90
CA SER A 514 7.68 38.33 -5.51
C SER A 514 7.05 37.00 -5.09
N SER A 515 7.73 35.85 -5.16
CA SER A 515 7.18 34.61 -4.61
C SER A 515 7.49 34.51 -3.11
N ARG A 516 6.43 34.55 -2.29
CA ARG A 516 6.47 34.21 -0.87
C ARG A 516 6.85 32.73 -0.71
N ASP A 517 7.44 32.44 0.45
CA ASP A 517 8.00 31.16 0.90
C ASP A 517 7.28 29.88 0.40
N SER A 518 8.08 28.83 0.14
CA SER A 518 7.73 27.38 0.09
C SER A 518 7.38 26.68 -1.24
N ASP A 519 7.96 27.08 -2.38
CA ASP A 519 7.87 26.25 -3.61
C ASP A 519 8.70 24.95 -3.49
N TYR A 520 8.04 23.80 -3.63
CA TYR A 520 8.72 22.50 -3.78
C TYR A 520 9.11 22.25 -5.24
N LYS A 521 10.31 21.73 -5.48
CA LYS A 521 10.80 21.38 -6.83
C LYS A 521 11.43 19.98 -6.87
N ASN A 522 11.52 19.40 -8.06
CA ASN A 522 12.37 18.24 -8.29
C ASN A 522 13.84 18.59 -8.05
N SER A 523 14.60 17.69 -7.43
CA SER A 523 16.02 17.91 -7.22
C SER A 523 16.82 17.88 -8.54
N ILE A 524 17.99 18.50 -8.53
CA ILE A 524 18.94 18.44 -9.66
C ILE A 524 19.32 16.96 -9.94
N LYS A 525 19.55 16.18 -8.87
CA LYS A 525 19.89 14.75 -8.95
C LYS A 525 18.78 13.93 -9.64
N TYR A 526 17.52 14.20 -9.32
CA TYR A 526 16.36 13.60 -10.00
C TYR A 526 16.34 13.96 -11.49
N THR A 527 16.46 15.25 -11.78
CA THR A 527 16.37 15.78 -13.15
C THR A 527 17.47 15.20 -14.05
N ASP A 528 18.70 15.11 -13.53
CA ASP A 528 19.82 14.49 -14.25
C ASP A 528 19.62 12.98 -14.43
N PHE A 529 19.04 12.31 -13.43
CA PHE A 529 18.73 10.88 -13.52
C PHE A 529 17.69 10.58 -14.60
N ILE A 530 16.63 11.38 -14.72
CA ILE A 530 15.60 11.23 -15.77
C ILE A 530 16.14 11.56 -17.17
N LYS A 531 17.04 12.54 -17.27
CA LYS A 531 17.69 12.93 -18.55
C LYS A 531 18.75 11.93 -19.03
N ALA A 532 19.21 11.01 -18.18
CA ALA A 532 20.19 10.01 -18.56
C ALA A 532 19.67 9.12 -19.71
N SER A 533 20.52 8.89 -20.72
CA SER A 533 20.20 8.08 -21.91
C SER A 533 20.02 6.58 -21.63
N SER A 534 20.27 6.13 -20.39
CA SER A 534 20.17 4.73 -19.98
C SER A 534 18.76 4.29 -19.56
N LEU A 535 17.83 5.22 -19.34
CA LEU A 535 16.45 4.90 -18.96
C LEU A 535 15.55 4.80 -20.20
N THR A 536 14.72 3.75 -20.24
CA THR A 536 13.68 3.62 -21.27
C THR A 536 12.49 4.55 -20.98
N GLU A 537 11.71 4.88 -22.00
CA GLU A 537 10.52 5.74 -21.83
C GLU A 537 9.50 5.15 -20.84
N SER A 538 9.33 3.83 -20.83
CA SER A 538 8.47 3.14 -19.86
C SER A 538 8.98 3.27 -18.41
N GLN A 539 10.31 3.28 -18.20
CA GLN A 539 10.89 3.52 -16.88
C GLN A 539 10.65 4.96 -16.42
N LYS A 540 10.95 5.94 -17.29
CA LYS A 540 10.73 7.36 -16.99
C LYS A 540 9.27 7.65 -16.67
N PHE A 541 8.35 7.04 -17.41
CA PHE A 541 6.92 7.18 -17.20
C PHE A 541 6.51 6.82 -15.76
N LEU A 542 6.82 5.61 -15.28
CA LEU A 542 6.43 5.20 -13.92
C LEU A 542 7.07 6.06 -12.83
N ILE A 543 8.34 6.44 -13.00
CA ILE A 543 9.06 7.27 -12.03
C ILE A 543 8.43 8.66 -11.97
N ASN A 544 8.15 9.26 -13.13
CA ASN A 544 7.53 10.59 -13.20
C ASN A 544 6.12 10.60 -12.60
N LYS A 545 5.34 9.52 -12.74
CA LYS A 545 4.03 9.40 -12.10
C LYS A 545 4.08 9.46 -10.58
N VAL A 546 5.22 9.20 -9.94
CA VAL A 546 5.38 9.29 -8.48
C VAL A 546 6.07 10.58 -8.07
N PHE A 547 7.13 10.98 -8.78
CA PHE A 547 8.07 11.99 -8.29
C PHE A 547 8.06 13.30 -9.07
N GLU A 548 7.55 13.35 -10.30
CA GLU A 548 7.62 14.57 -11.11
C GLU A 548 6.62 15.62 -10.60
N VAL A 549 7.14 16.81 -10.30
CA VAL A 549 6.39 17.82 -9.54
C VAL A 549 5.14 18.28 -10.27
N ASN A 550 5.22 18.53 -11.58
CA ASN A 550 4.10 19.08 -12.37
C ASN A 550 2.98 18.05 -12.59
N GLN A 551 3.29 16.76 -12.47
CA GLN A 551 2.32 15.67 -12.55
C GLN A 551 1.69 15.32 -11.20
N ARG A 552 2.36 15.64 -10.08
CA ARG A 552 1.84 15.36 -8.73
C ARG A 552 1.15 16.55 -8.09
N LEU A 553 1.69 17.75 -8.31
CA LEU A 553 1.20 19.00 -7.77
C LEU A 553 0.77 19.84 -8.97
N ASP A 554 -0.53 20.13 -9.10
CA ASP A 554 -1.01 21.05 -10.13
C ASP A 554 -0.19 22.34 -10.08
N ASN A 555 0.29 22.84 -11.22
CA ASN A 555 1.26 23.95 -11.34
C ASN A 555 0.92 25.22 -10.53
N SER A 556 -0.35 25.42 -10.13
CA SER A 556 -0.80 26.54 -9.30
C SER A 556 -0.52 26.37 -7.79
N ASN A 557 -0.22 25.16 -7.32
CA ASN A 557 -0.22 24.79 -5.90
C ASN A 557 1.15 24.39 -5.34
N ALA A 558 2.23 24.46 -6.13
CA ALA A 558 3.57 24.06 -5.69
C ALA A 558 4.09 24.86 -4.48
N GLY A 559 3.63 26.10 -4.31
CA GLY A 559 3.94 26.97 -3.17
C GLY A 559 2.92 26.94 -2.03
N ASN A 560 1.81 26.19 -2.17
CA ASN A 560 0.77 26.10 -1.14
C ASN A 560 0.17 24.68 -1.08
N VAL A 561 1.05 23.68 -0.91
CA VAL A 561 0.63 22.28 -0.79
C VAL A 561 -0.03 22.05 0.57
N SER A 562 -1.27 21.54 0.55
CA SER A 562 -2.02 21.25 1.78
C SER A 562 -1.26 20.27 2.68
N ALA A 563 -1.46 20.39 3.99
CA ALA A 563 -0.84 19.49 4.97
C ALA A 563 -1.22 18.01 4.73
N GLU A 564 -2.44 17.75 4.25
CA GLU A 564 -2.90 16.41 3.92
C GLU A 564 -2.11 15.81 2.75
N LEU A 565 -1.92 16.56 1.66
CA LEU A 565 -1.12 16.11 0.53
C LEU A 565 0.35 15.93 0.92
N ARG A 566 0.91 16.84 1.74
CA ARG A 566 2.28 16.73 2.24
C ARG A 566 2.51 15.52 3.15
N ALA A 567 1.51 15.07 3.88
CA ALA A 567 1.60 13.87 4.71
C ALA A 567 1.35 12.57 3.92
N SER A 568 0.60 12.65 2.81
CA SER A 568 0.15 11.46 2.09
C SER A 568 1.01 11.09 0.88
N LEU A 569 1.49 12.05 0.11
CA LEU A 569 2.15 11.76 -1.16
C LEU A 569 3.56 11.20 -0.95
N ALA A 570 3.91 10.18 -1.75
CA ALA A 570 5.23 9.54 -1.70
C ALA A 570 6.35 10.41 -2.28
N CYS A 571 6.03 11.51 -2.96
CA CYS A 571 7.04 12.46 -3.43
C CYS A 571 7.65 13.28 -2.29
N PHE A 572 7.09 13.25 -1.07
CA PHE A 572 7.65 13.91 0.11
C PHE A 572 8.37 12.91 1.03
N ASN A 573 9.48 13.35 1.63
CA ASN A 573 10.30 12.55 2.54
C ASN A 573 10.91 13.39 3.67
N GLY A 574 10.08 14.27 4.26
CA GLY A 574 10.45 15.28 5.25
C GLY A 574 11.11 16.53 4.66
N ASP A 575 11.04 17.68 5.34
CA ASP A 575 11.64 18.96 4.93
C ASP A 575 12.63 19.51 5.99
N ILE A 576 13.24 20.69 5.79
CA ILE A 576 14.17 21.31 6.77
C ILE A 576 13.43 21.80 8.02
N TRP A 577 12.17 22.17 7.88
CA TRP A 577 11.38 22.87 8.90
C TRP A 577 10.49 21.92 9.71
N SER A 578 10.37 20.68 9.26
CA SER A 578 9.65 19.57 9.86
C SER A 578 10.48 18.30 9.72
N SER A 579 11.09 17.87 10.83
CA SER A 579 11.72 16.56 10.96
C SER A 579 10.70 15.40 11.02
N GLY A 580 9.40 15.71 11.12
CA GLY A 580 8.30 14.76 11.07
C GLY A 580 7.84 14.45 9.65
N ASN A 581 7.47 13.19 9.41
CA ASN A 581 6.82 12.61 8.22
C ASN A 581 7.74 12.29 7.04
N ARG A 582 8.39 11.12 7.10
CA ARG A 582 9.22 10.54 6.05
C ARG A 582 8.38 9.61 5.16
N ASN A 583 7.38 10.18 4.48
CA ASN A 583 6.34 9.40 3.80
C ASN A 583 6.93 8.40 2.81
N LEU A 584 7.84 8.83 1.93
CA LEU A 584 8.46 7.93 0.96
C LEU A 584 9.15 6.75 1.64
N GLU A 585 9.88 6.98 2.73
CA GLU A 585 10.47 5.91 3.52
C GLU A 585 9.40 4.98 4.11
N ASP A 586 8.26 5.49 4.55
CA ASP A 586 7.14 4.68 5.04
C ASP A 586 6.55 3.79 3.93
N TYR A 587 6.37 4.29 2.71
CA TYR A 587 5.95 3.46 1.56
C TYR A 587 6.98 2.37 1.24
N LEU A 588 8.26 2.73 1.27
CA LEU A 588 9.34 1.81 0.94
C LEU A 588 9.47 0.71 2.00
N ASN A 589 9.37 1.06 3.27
CA ASN A 589 9.36 0.10 4.38
C ASN A 589 8.09 -0.76 4.37
N LEU A 590 6.92 -0.19 4.03
CA LEU A 590 5.70 -0.97 3.82
C LEU A 590 5.91 -2.06 2.77
N ILE A 591 6.50 -1.72 1.63
CA ILE A 591 6.72 -2.65 0.51
C ILE A 591 7.82 -3.68 0.83
N VAL A 592 8.89 -3.28 1.53
CA VAL A 592 10.07 -4.14 1.76
C VAL A 592 9.98 -4.96 3.04
N SER A 593 9.53 -4.35 4.14
CA SER A 593 9.52 -4.96 5.48
C SER A 593 8.11 -5.19 6.04
N SER A 594 7.06 -4.90 5.27
CA SER A 594 5.66 -5.04 5.73
C SER A 594 5.42 -4.29 7.05
N SER A 595 6.13 -3.17 7.24
CA SER A 595 6.09 -2.39 8.48
C SER A 595 4.74 -1.69 8.62
N LYS A 596 4.19 -1.72 9.84
CA LYS A 596 2.94 -1.01 10.16
C LYS A 596 3.23 0.47 10.39
N PRO A 597 2.57 1.40 9.69
CA PRO A 597 2.62 2.81 10.05
C PRO A 597 2.10 3.01 11.48
N ILE A 598 2.82 3.78 12.29
CA ILE A 598 2.40 4.10 13.66
C ILE A 598 1.18 5.03 13.57
N LYS A 599 0.03 4.60 14.12
CA LYS A 599 -1.25 5.31 13.97
C LYS A 599 -1.19 6.80 14.39
N THR A 600 -0.46 7.12 15.46
CA THR A 600 -0.34 8.48 15.99
C THR A 600 0.51 9.40 15.12
N ASP A 601 1.31 8.84 14.22
CA ASP A 601 2.16 9.64 13.34
C ASP A 601 1.44 10.00 12.04
N GLN A 602 0.30 9.36 11.77
CA GLN A 602 -0.48 9.57 10.55
C GLN A 602 -1.38 10.81 10.67
N TYR A 603 -1.28 11.73 9.72
CA TYR A 603 -2.13 12.92 9.66
C TYR A 603 -3.60 12.57 9.46
N LYS A 604 -3.90 11.52 8.67
CA LYS A 604 -5.25 11.04 8.38
C LYS A 604 -5.99 10.58 9.64
N PHE A 605 -5.28 10.04 10.63
CA PHE A 605 -5.85 9.71 11.93
C PHE A 605 -6.51 10.94 12.59
N TYR A 606 -5.83 12.09 12.57
CA TYR A 606 -6.32 13.34 13.16
C TYR A 606 -7.42 13.98 12.31
N LEU A 607 -7.32 13.92 10.98
CA LEU A 607 -8.39 14.35 10.08
C LEU A 607 -9.68 13.56 10.32
N ASN A 608 -9.58 12.24 10.47
CA ASN A 608 -10.74 11.41 10.77
C ASN A 608 -11.37 11.76 12.12
N GLN A 609 -10.57 12.19 13.12
CA GLN A 609 -11.13 12.72 14.37
C GLN A 609 -11.84 14.07 14.15
N LYS A 610 -11.26 14.98 13.34
CA LYS A 610 -11.92 16.23 12.94
C LYS A 610 -13.26 15.95 12.24
N ASP A 611 -13.30 15.01 11.31
CA ASP A 611 -14.53 14.65 10.58
C ASP A 611 -15.59 14.06 11.50
N ARG A 612 -15.19 13.37 12.58
CA ARG A 612 -16.12 12.94 13.63
C ARG A 612 -16.69 14.11 14.42
N LEU A 613 -15.89 15.15 14.70
CA LEU A 613 -16.39 16.40 15.32
C LEU A 613 -17.43 17.06 14.42
N LEU A 614 -17.17 17.17 13.11
CA LEU A 614 -18.11 17.73 12.13
C LEU A 614 -19.42 16.93 12.06
N LYS A 615 -19.37 15.61 12.33
CA LYS A 615 -20.54 14.73 12.44
C LYS A 615 -21.25 14.79 13.81
N GLY A 616 -20.82 15.68 14.71
CA GLY A 616 -21.46 15.93 16.01
C GLY A 616 -20.97 15.07 17.18
N VAL A 617 -19.86 14.33 17.04
CA VAL A 617 -19.22 13.63 18.17
C VAL A 617 -18.53 14.67 19.05
N SER A 618 -18.65 14.57 20.37
CA SER A 618 -18.00 15.52 21.29
C SER A 618 -16.48 15.30 21.38
N VAL A 619 -15.74 16.37 21.67
CA VAL A 619 -14.27 16.31 21.83
C VAL A 619 -13.85 15.40 22.99
N GLU A 620 -14.63 15.34 24.07
CA GLU A 620 -14.36 14.46 25.21
C GLU A 620 -14.44 12.99 24.81
N GLU A 621 -15.38 12.61 23.95
CA GLU A 621 -15.50 11.24 23.45
C GLU A 621 -14.31 10.87 22.55
N ILE A 622 -13.80 11.82 21.76
CA ILE A 622 -12.61 11.61 20.94
C ILE A 622 -11.37 11.41 21.82
N LEU A 623 -11.22 12.24 22.85
CA LEU A 623 -10.07 12.20 23.77
C LEU A 623 -10.07 10.98 24.72
N LYS A 624 -11.14 10.17 24.76
CA LYS A 624 -11.12 8.85 25.43
C LYS A 624 -10.26 7.83 24.71
N ASN A 625 -9.91 8.05 23.44
CA ASN A 625 -9.01 7.17 22.70
C ASN A 625 -7.64 7.10 23.42
N GLU A 626 -7.09 5.89 23.54
CA GLU A 626 -5.81 5.65 24.23
C GLU A 626 -4.66 6.51 23.68
N ALA A 627 -4.69 6.83 22.37
CA ALA A 627 -3.72 7.72 21.71
C ALA A 627 -3.65 9.14 22.28
N PHE A 628 -4.69 9.59 23.00
CA PHE A 628 -4.78 10.91 23.64
C PHE A 628 -4.67 10.83 25.16
N SER A 629 -4.36 9.67 25.73
CA SER A 629 -4.31 9.48 27.17
C SER A 629 -3.28 10.38 27.86
N TYR A 630 -3.62 10.90 29.04
CA TYR A 630 -2.69 11.65 29.92
C TYR A 630 -1.50 10.82 30.44
N LYS A 631 -1.50 9.50 30.20
CA LYS A 631 -0.35 8.62 30.46
C LYS A 631 0.69 8.66 29.33
N GLN A 632 0.33 9.19 28.16
CA GLN A 632 1.20 9.34 27.00
C GLN A 632 1.68 10.80 26.88
N THR A 633 2.34 11.12 25.77
CA THR A 633 2.87 12.47 25.47
C THR A 633 1.76 13.47 25.10
N GLU A 634 2.02 14.77 25.21
CA GLU A 634 1.09 15.82 24.75
C GLU A 634 1.10 15.98 23.22
N ALA A 635 2.11 15.41 22.53
CA ALA A 635 2.30 15.58 21.08
C ALA A 635 1.06 15.19 20.24
N SER A 636 0.41 14.06 20.56
CA SER A 636 -0.77 13.61 19.82
C SER A 636 -1.95 14.59 19.98
N GLN A 637 -2.20 15.07 21.20
CA GLN A 637 -3.24 16.07 21.43
C GLN A 637 -2.88 17.41 20.79
N LYS A 638 -1.61 17.79 20.80
CA LYS A 638 -1.12 19.00 20.13
C LYS A 638 -1.38 18.94 18.63
N GLN A 639 -1.13 17.80 18.00
CA GLN A 639 -1.41 17.60 16.58
C GLN A 639 -2.91 17.63 16.27
N LEU A 640 -3.75 17.00 17.11
CA LEU A 640 -5.20 17.08 17.00
C LEU A 640 -5.69 18.54 17.04
N TRP A 641 -5.24 19.32 18.04
CA TRP A 641 -5.63 20.72 18.16
C TRP A 641 -5.15 21.56 16.98
N LYS A 642 -3.94 21.34 16.46
CA LYS A 642 -3.49 22.01 15.23
C LYS A 642 -4.42 21.74 14.04
N VAL A 643 -4.87 20.49 13.85
CA VAL A 643 -5.82 20.14 12.78
C VAL A 643 -7.16 20.83 12.99
N ILE A 644 -7.69 20.83 14.22
CA ILE A 644 -8.94 21.52 14.57
C ILE A 644 -8.83 23.02 14.28
N ILE A 645 -7.78 23.68 14.75
CA ILE A 645 -7.60 25.13 14.60
C ILE A 645 -7.42 25.55 13.15
N ASN A 646 -6.66 24.80 12.35
CA ASN A 646 -6.47 25.11 10.94
C ASN A 646 -7.76 24.96 10.11
N SER A 647 -8.75 24.21 10.63
CA SER A 647 -10.08 24.02 10.05
C SER A 647 -11.18 24.69 10.89
N ALA A 648 -10.85 25.65 11.75
CA ALA A 648 -11.81 26.23 12.70
C ALA A 648 -13.04 26.83 12.00
N TYR A 649 -12.85 27.39 10.80
CA TYR A 649 -13.88 27.97 9.96
C TYR A 649 -14.92 26.96 9.44
N GLU A 650 -14.65 25.65 9.47
CA GLU A 650 -15.59 24.61 9.03
C GLU A 650 -16.64 24.28 10.09
N PHE A 651 -16.41 24.64 11.37
CA PHE A 651 -17.29 24.26 12.46
C PHE A 651 -18.51 25.19 12.57
N ASN A 652 -19.69 24.58 12.66
CA ASN A 652 -20.92 25.27 13.00
C ASN A 652 -20.92 25.75 14.46
N GLU A 653 -21.92 26.55 14.82
CA GLU A 653 -22.02 27.20 16.14
C GLU A 653 -22.06 26.20 17.30
N GLN A 654 -22.77 25.07 17.15
CA GLN A 654 -22.87 24.06 18.21
C GLN A 654 -21.53 23.38 18.50
N VAL A 655 -20.80 22.97 17.46
CA VAL A 655 -19.49 22.32 17.62
C VAL A 655 -18.45 23.34 18.09
N GLY A 656 -18.50 24.58 17.58
CA GLY A 656 -17.65 25.69 18.04
C GLY A 656 -17.82 25.96 19.53
N ASP A 657 -19.05 26.11 20.01
CA ASP A 657 -19.36 26.34 21.43
C ASP A 657 -18.86 25.20 22.33
N GLN A 658 -18.97 23.94 21.88
CA GLN A 658 -18.41 22.79 22.60
C GLN A 658 -16.88 22.86 22.71
N LEU A 659 -16.18 23.18 21.62
CA LEU A 659 -14.72 23.26 21.61
C LEU A 659 -14.19 24.44 22.45
N ILE A 660 -14.82 25.61 22.37
CA ILE A 660 -14.51 26.79 23.19
C ILE A 660 -14.71 26.47 24.68
N SER A 661 -15.84 25.83 25.02
CA SER A 661 -16.12 25.38 26.38
C SER A 661 -15.07 24.39 26.88
N TYR A 662 -14.68 23.42 26.05
CA TYR A 662 -13.68 22.42 26.43
C TYR A 662 -12.32 23.06 26.70
N LEU A 663 -11.82 23.91 25.79
CA LEU A 663 -10.53 24.60 25.98
C LEU A 663 -10.54 25.42 27.26
N THR A 664 -11.57 26.25 27.45
CA THR A 664 -11.69 27.14 28.61
C THR A 664 -11.72 26.36 29.94
N ASN A 665 -12.42 25.21 29.96
CA ASN A 665 -12.56 24.38 31.16
C ASN A 665 -11.32 23.52 31.47
N ASN A 666 -10.55 23.10 30.45
CA ASN A 666 -9.52 22.07 30.62
C ASN A 666 -8.08 22.55 30.39
N ILE A 667 -7.81 23.85 30.12
CA ILE A 667 -6.42 24.38 30.02
C ILE A 667 -5.54 23.94 31.21
N THR A 668 -6.09 23.88 32.42
CA THR A 668 -5.34 23.51 33.63
C THR A 668 -4.94 22.04 33.70
N ASP A 669 -5.54 21.18 32.87
CA ASP A 669 -5.21 19.76 32.81
C ASP A 669 -3.86 19.49 32.14
N TYR A 670 -3.38 20.43 31.33
CA TYR A 670 -2.14 20.31 30.56
C TYR A 670 -0.92 20.82 31.34
N SER A 671 0.24 20.31 30.95
CA SER A 671 1.51 20.60 31.63
C SER A 671 2.08 21.97 31.23
N HIS A 672 2.71 22.65 32.19
CA HIS A 672 3.55 23.83 31.95
C HIS A 672 4.98 23.48 31.53
N PHE A 673 5.33 22.19 31.48
CA PHE A 673 6.64 21.77 31.04
C PHE A 673 6.74 21.93 29.52
N GLU A 674 7.77 22.64 29.05
CA GLU A 674 8.09 22.81 27.63
C GLU A 674 9.34 21.97 27.33
N HIS A 675 9.17 20.79 26.73
CA HIS A 675 10.28 19.88 26.42
C HIS A 675 9.98 19.10 25.13
N GLU A 676 10.60 19.52 24.04
CA GLU A 676 10.32 19.00 22.70
C GLU A 676 10.57 17.50 22.57
N GLU A 677 11.72 16.99 23.03
CA GLU A 677 12.03 15.55 22.95
C GLU A 677 11.10 14.65 23.77
N ALA A 678 10.47 15.20 24.81
CA ALA A 678 9.48 14.48 25.62
C ALA A 678 8.05 14.69 25.08
N GLY A 679 7.89 15.56 24.07
CA GLY A 679 6.62 15.96 23.47
C GLY A 679 5.71 16.72 24.44
N LEU A 680 6.28 17.61 25.26
CA LEU A 680 5.53 18.46 26.22
C LEU A 680 5.54 19.92 25.77
N GLY A 681 4.46 20.65 26.05
CA GLY A 681 4.37 22.10 25.82
C GLY A 681 3.07 22.55 25.14
N LEU A 682 2.00 21.76 25.22
CA LEU A 682 0.73 22.10 24.58
C LEU A 682 0.02 23.28 25.27
N ARG A 683 0.10 23.38 26.61
CA ARG A 683 -0.64 24.40 27.37
C ARG A 683 -0.37 25.83 26.91
N HIS A 684 0.88 26.12 26.52
CA HIS A 684 1.27 27.43 26.02
C HIS A 684 0.48 27.85 24.78
N ASP A 685 0.20 26.89 23.89
CA ASP A 685 -0.51 27.12 22.62
C ASP A 685 -2.04 27.19 22.82
N LEU A 686 -2.60 26.58 23.87
CA LEU A 686 -4.05 26.49 24.08
C LEU A 686 -4.74 27.86 24.23
N SER A 687 -4.07 28.84 24.83
CA SER A 687 -4.63 30.19 24.97
C SER A 687 -4.78 30.86 23.59
N PHE A 688 -3.81 30.68 22.70
CA PHE A 688 -3.88 31.14 21.32
C PHE A 688 -4.93 30.37 20.51
N TYR A 689 -5.02 29.05 20.70
CA TYR A 689 -6.05 28.22 20.06
C TYR A 689 -7.46 28.64 20.46
N LEU A 690 -7.69 28.99 21.73
CA LEU A 690 -8.96 29.52 22.20
C LEU A 690 -9.33 30.84 21.50
N VAL A 691 -8.37 31.77 21.36
CA VAL A 691 -8.56 33.03 20.63
C VAL A 691 -8.91 32.77 19.15
N LYS A 692 -8.21 31.84 18.50
CA LYS A 692 -8.49 31.45 17.11
C LYS A 692 -9.87 30.81 16.92
N MET A 693 -10.29 29.97 17.87
CA MET A 693 -11.65 29.40 17.84
C MET A 693 -12.72 30.47 17.99
N LEU A 694 -12.54 31.43 18.91
CA LEU A 694 -13.48 32.55 19.06
C LEU A 694 -13.60 33.39 17.79
N ASP A 695 -12.48 33.60 17.10
CA ASP A 695 -12.44 34.41 15.89
C ASP A 695 -13.08 33.72 14.66
N GLN A 696 -12.97 32.39 14.56
CA GLN A 696 -13.24 31.65 13.32
C GLN A 696 -14.35 30.59 13.40
N ALA A 697 -14.62 29.99 14.56
CA ALA A 697 -15.63 28.93 14.69
C ALA A 697 -17.05 29.49 14.89
N GLY A 698 -18.07 28.81 14.35
CA GLY A 698 -19.47 29.23 14.48
C GLY A 698 -19.94 30.30 13.49
N TRP A 699 -19.07 30.64 12.52
CA TRP A 699 -19.34 31.57 11.42
C TRP A 699 -20.00 30.92 10.22
N VAL A 700 -20.44 29.67 10.33
CA VAL A 700 -21.14 28.92 9.27
C VAL A 700 -22.61 28.74 9.68
N ASP A 701 -23.54 29.06 8.81
CA ASP A 701 -24.98 28.88 9.03
C ASP A 701 -25.45 27.44 8.77
N GLU A 702 -26.75 27.17 8.96
CA GLU A 702 -27.34 25.83 8.76
C GLU A 702 -27.24 25.33 7.31
N ASN A 703 -27.03 26.24 6.34
CA ASN A 703 -26.86 25.93 4.93
C ASN A 703 -25.38 25.78 4.52
N GLY A 704 -24.44 25.99 5.44
CA GLY A 704 -23.01 25.94 5.15
C GLY A 704 -22.41 27.25 4.64
N GLU A 705 -23.18 28.34 4.63
CA GLU A 705 -22.70 29.65 4.17
C GLU A 705 -22.05 30.44 5.31
N HIS A 706 -20.98 31.18 4.96
CA HIS A 706 -20.29 32.03 5.94
C HIS A 706 -21.14 33.25 6.31
N LYS A 707 -21.41 33.41 7.61
CA LYS A 707 -22.05 34.59 8.20
C LYS A 707 -21.20 35.82 7.89
N SER A 708 -21.83 36.89 7.40
CA SER A 708 -21.15 38.17 7.16
C SER A 708 -20.68 38.81 8.48
N ASN A 709 -19.56 39.55 8.42
CA ASN A 709 -18.93 40.23 9.56
C ASN A 709 -19.70 41.51 10.00
N PHE A 710 -21.01 41.39 10.24
CA PHE A 710 -21.82 42.48 10.80
C PHE A 710 -21.66 42.56 12.32
N ASP A 711 -21.85 43.76 12.87
CA ASP A 711 -21.68 44.06 14.31
C ASP A 711 -22.52 43.15 15.23
N LYS A 712 -23.70 42.75 14.77
CA LYS A 712 -24.57 41.81 15.49
C LYS A 712 -23.96 40.40 15.59
N ASN A 713 -23.21 39.96 14.58
CA ASN A 713 -22.62 38.62 14.54
C ASN A 713 -21.31 38.55 15.36
N ILE A 714 -20.47 39.59 15.29
CA ILE A 714 -19.22 39.66 16.08
C ILE A 714 -19.49 39.89 17.58
N SER A 715 -20.65 40.44 17.97
CA SER A 715 -21.01 40.65 19.38
C SER A 715 -21.05 39.36 20.21
N GLY A 716 -21.27 38.20 19.56
CA GLY A 716 -21.20 36.89 20.22
C GLY A 716 -19.81 36.54 20.77
N ILE A 717 -18.73 37.11 20.20
CA ILE A 717 -17.37 36.92 20.72
C ILE A 717 -17.24 37.61 22.09
N THR A 718 -17.77 38.83 22.21
CA THR A 718 -17.75 39.57 23.47
C THR A 718 -18.66 38.94 24.53
N ASP A 719 -19.78 38.34 24.12
CA ASP A 719 -20.64 37.53 25.00
C ASP A 719 -19.86 36.37 25.63
N TRP A 720 -19.05 35.65 24.85
CA TRP A 720 -18.16 34.59 25.34
C TRP A 720 -17.08 35.10 26.30
N ILE A 721 -16.38 36.18 25.94
CA ILE A 721 -15.28 36.71 26.75
C ILE A 721 -15.81 37.21 28.11
N PHE A 722 -16.89 37.99 28.08
CA PHE A 722 -17.40 38.68 29.26
C PHE A 722 -18.52 37.96 30.01
N GLY A 723 -19.10 36.90 29.43
CA GLY A 723 -20.24 36.18 30.01
C GLY A 723 -21.54 36.99 29.90
N GLU A 724 -21.76 37.59 28.73
CA GLU A 724 -22.92 38.43 28.40
C GLU A 724 -23.85 37.65 27.44
N GLY A 725 -25.04 38.19 27.16
CA GLY A 725 -26.00 37.60 26.20
C GLY A 725 -26.33 36.12 26.47
N LYS A 726 -26.16 35.27 25.45
CA LYS A 726 -26.45 33.83 25.50
C LYS A 726 -25.48 33.00 26.37
N HIS A 727 -24.34 33.58 26.75
CA HIS A 727 -23.30 32.92 27.54
C HIS A 727 -23.23 33.46 28.98
N SER A 728 -24.36 33.96 29.50
CA SER A 728 -24.44 34.43 30.89
C SER A 728 -24.03 33.33 31.88
N ASN A 729 -23.09 33.65 32.78
CA ASN A 729 -22.41 32.72 33.71
C ASN A 729 -21.40 31.73 33.09
N GLN A 730 -21.07 31.87 31.80
CA GLN A 730 -20.05 31.06 31.11
C GLN A 730 -18.90 31.90 30.54
N GLY A 731 -18.71 33.13 31.05
CA GLY A 731 -17.69 34.03 30.54
C GLY A 731 -16.27 33.51 30.73
N ILE A 732 -15.44 33.54 29.69
CA ILE A 732 -14.06 33.03 29.70
C ILE A 732 -13.24 33.67 30.82
N LEU A 733 -13.35 34.99 31.02
CA LEU A 733 -12.63 35.67 32.10
C LEU A 733 -13.03 35.15 33.48
N SER A 734 -14.30 34.80 33.68
CA SER A 734 -14.80 34.25 34.96
C SER A 734 -14.33 32.83 35.19
N ILE A 735 -14.31 32.00 34.14
CA ILE A 735 -13.90 30.59 34.22
C ILE A 735 -12.38 30.47 34.44
N LEU A 736 -11.57 31.20 33.67
CA LEU A 736 -10.11 31.17 33.83
C LEU A 736 -9.67 31.73 35.18
N SER A 737 -10.46 32.62 35.78
CA SER A 737 -10.17 33.23 37.07
C SER A 737 -10.81 32.55 38.29
N GLU A 738 -11.44 31.39 38.13
CA GLU A 738 -12.00 30.64 39.26
C GLU A 738 -10.95 30.41 40.35
N GLU A 739 -11.28 30.72 41.62
CA GLU A 739 -10.30 30.65 42.72
C GLU A 739 -9.66 29.26 42.89
N LYS A 740 -10.36 28.17 42.51
CA LYS A 740 -9.84 26.79 42.55
C LYS A 740 -8.63 26.58 41.64
N ARG A 741 -8.45 27.41 40.61
CA ARG A 741 -7.31 27.35 39.66
C ARG A 741 -6.08 28.09 40.21
N GLY A 742 -6.22 28.83 41.30
CA GLY A 742 -5.14 29.52 42.00
C GLY A 742 -4.32 30.45 41.10
N ILE A 743 -3.02 30.54 41.37
CA ILE A 743 -2.09 31.41 40.64
C ILE A 743 -1.91 31.00 39.17
N LEU A 744 -2.10 29.72 38.85
CA LEU A 744 -2.02 29.20 37.48
C LEU A 744 -3.21 29.68 36.64
N GLY A 745 -4.42 29.75 37.21
CA GLY A 745 -5.57 30.34 36.54
C GLY A 745 -5.36 31.83 36.21
N LEU A 746 -4.73 32.59 37.12
CA LEU A 746 -4.34 33.98 36.83
C LEU A 746 -3.31 34.06 35.70
N TYR A 747 -2.34 33.15 35.65
CA TYR A 747 -1.38 33.07 34.55
C TYR A 747 -2.09 32.80 33.21
N ASP A 748 -2.97 31.80 33.15
CA ASP A 748 -3.73 31.46 31.93
C ASP A 748 -4.67 32.61 31.51
N LEU A 749 -5.32 33.29 32.45
CA LEU A 749 -6.15 34.47 32.20
C LEU A 749 -5.35 35.60 31.55
N LEU A 750 -4.15 35.87 32.06
CA LEU A 750 -3.27 36.89 31.51
C LEU A 750 -2.68 36.48 30.16
N ALA A 751 -2.40 35.19 29.96
CA ALA A 751 -1.98 34.65 28.67
C ALA A 751 -3.09 34.80 27.63
N PHE A 752 -4.32 34.38 27.93
CA PHE A 752 -5.50 34.58 27.08
C PHE A 752 -5.68 36.06 26.73
N ARG A 753 -5.70 36.94 27.74
CA ARG A 753 -5.81 38.39 27.56
C ARG A 753 -4.71 38.92 26.64
N LEU A 754 -3.49 38.42 26.75
CA LEU A 754 -2.37 38.88 25.92
C LEU A 754 -2.54 38.43 24.45
N TYR A 755 -3.02 37.23 24.20
CA TYR A 755 -3.31 36.74 22.84
C TYR A 755 -4.54 37.40 22.21
N CYS A 756 -5.42 38.00 22.99
CA CYS A 756 -6.49 38.85 22.45
C CYS A 756 -5.97 40.16 21.82
N SER A 757 -4.72 40.56 22.07
CA SER A 757 -4.20 41.85 21.61
C SER A 757 -3.77 41.79 20.15
N ALA A 758 -4.25 42.72 19.32
CA ALA A 758 -3.87 42.82 17.91
C ALA A 758 -2.34 42.99 17.69
N ASP A 759 -1.60 43.48 18.70
CA ASP A 759 -0.14 43.65 18.64
C ASP A 759 0.67 42.36 18.84
N ARG A 760 0.03 41.24 19.21
CA ARG A 760 0.69 39.93 19.39
C ARG A 760 0.69 39.04 18.16
N GLY A 761 0.08 39.51 17.06
CA GLY A 761 0.14 38.87 15.75
C GLY A 761 -0.84 37.70 15.60
N GLY A 762 -1.50 37.68 14.44
CA GLY A 762 -2.48 36.67 14.05
C GLY A 762 -3.63 37.30 13.28
N ASP A 763 -4.11 36.65 12.22
CA ASP A 763 -5.33 37.08 11.52
C ASP A 763 -6.55 36.81 12.44
N VAL A 764 -6.82 37.70 13.39
CA VAL A 764 -7.94 37.62 14.36
C VAL A 764 -8.84 38.87 14.30
N PHE A 765 -9.21 39.23 13.07
CA PHE A 765 -9.91 40.47 12.75
C PHE A 765 -11.30 40.57 13.41
N ASN A 766 -12.02 39.45 13.53
CA ASN A 766 -13.37 39.44 14.11
C ASN A 766 -13.30 39.72 15.61
N LEU A 767 -12.33 39.11 16.30
CA LEU A 767 -12.11 39.32 17.72
C LEU A 767 -11.70 40.77 18.02
N THR A 768 -10.77 41.34 17.25
CA THR A 768 -10.32 42.72 17.43
C THR A 768 -11.43 43.73 17.22
N ASN A 769 -12.26 43.52 16.20
CA ASN A 769 -13.42 44.38 15.96
C ASN A 769 -14.46 44.26 17.07
N ALA A 770 -14.74 43.04 17.55
CA ALA A 770 -15.70 42.81 18.63
C ALA A 770 -15.28 43.54 19.91
N LEU A 771 -14.02 43.38 20.32
CA LEU A 771 -13.47 44.02 21.53
C LEU A 771 -13.42 45.54 21.41
N SER A 772 -12.96 46.07 20.27
CA SER A 772 -12.89 47.52 20.02
C SER A 772 -14.29 48.16 20.06
N LYS A 773 -15.28 47.57 19.38
CA LYS A 773 -16.65 48.10 19.31
C LYS A 773 -17.41 47.95 20.63
N HIS A 774 -17.09 46.93 21.44
CA HIS A 774 -17.62 46.80 22.80
C HIS A 774 -17.10 47.90 23.72
N SER A 775 -15.84 48.32 23.52
CA SER A 775 -15.21 49.45 24.23
C SER A 775 -15.76 50.82 23.82
N ASP A 776 -15.88 51.04 22.51
CA ASP A 776 -16.46 52.25 21.93
C ASP A 776 -17.07 51.92 20.56
N PRO A 777 -18.37 52.16 20.32
CA PRO A 777 -18.98 51.95 19.01
C PRO A 777 -18.30 52.74 17.88
N LYS A 778 -17.53 53.78 18.20
CA LYS A 778 -16.74 54.60 17.26
C LYS A 778 -15.24 54.27 17.26
N ALA A 779 -14.81 53.20 17.94
CA ALA A 779 -13.41 52.80 17.98
C ALA A 779 -12.86 52.54 16.56
N PRO A 780 -11.60 52.93 16.27
CA PRO A 780 -11.00 52.64 14.98
C PRO A 780 -10.80 51.13 14.81
N THR A 781 -11.31 50.58 13.71
CA THR A 781 -11.09 49.18 13.31
C THR A 781 -10.04 49.03 12.21
N GLU A 782 -9.49 50.15 11.72
CA GLU A 782 -8.49 50.22 10.65
C GLU A 782 -7.43 51.28 11.01
N GLY A 783 -6.17 51.06 10.62
CA GLY A 783 -5.06 51.99 10.88
C GLY A 783 -3.91 51.36 11.67
N SER A 784 -3.26 52.14 12.54
CA SER A 784 -2.11 51.67 13.33
C SER A 784 -2.54 50.58 14.32
N THR A 785 -1.90 49.42 14.25
CA THR A 785 -2.13 48.27 15.16
C THR A 785 -2.01 48.67 16.63
N LYS A 786 -1.09 49.58 16.96
CA LYS A 786 -0.90 50.10 18.31
C LYS A 786 -2.11 50.89 18.81
N THR A 787 -2.73 51.72 17.97
CA THR A 787 -3.92 52.50 18.32
C THR A 787 -5.14 51.60 18.51
N ILE A 788 -5.29 50.59 17.66
CA ILE A 788 -6.36 49.59 17.78
C ILE A 788 -6.21 48.80 19.09
N ALA A 789 -5.01 48.27 19.34
CA ALA A 789 -4.73 47.46 20.54
C ALA A 789 -4.99 48.24 21.85
N LEU A 790 -4.79 49.57 21.86
CA LEU A 790 -5.09 50.42 23.03
C LEU A 790 -6.58 50.46 23.38
N GLU A 791 -7.47 50.58 22.39
CA GLU A 791 -8.90 50.60 22.64
C GLU A 791 -9.49 49.19 22.83
N GLU A 792 -9.02 48.23 22.04
CA GLU A 792 -9.37 46.80 22.12
C GLU A 792 -9.13 46.23 23.51
N MET A 793 -7.93 46.48 24.07
CA MET A 793 -7.50 45.81 25.29
C MET A 793 -7.99 46.48 26.57
N ARG A 794 -8.61 47.67 26.49
CA ARG A 794 -9.03 48.50 27.63
C ARG A 794 -9.97 47.76 28.58
N ILE A 795 -11.17 47.40 28.11
CA ILE A 795 -12.20 46.77 28.96
C ILE A 795 -11.72 45.43 29.51
N VAL A 796 -11.08 44.60 28.69
CA VAL A 796 -10.55 43.29 29.12
C VAL A 796 -9.52 43.49 30.24
N SER A 797 -8.61 44.46 30.10
CA SER A 797 -7.57 44.74 31.11
C SER A 797 -8.16 45.27 32.41
N GLN A 798 -9.16 46.15 32.33
CA GLN A 798 -9.87 46.67 33.50
C GLN A 798 -10.63 45.56 34.26
N LYS A 799 -11.33 44.66 33.54
CA LYS A 799 -12.01 43.51 34.15
C LYS A 799 -11.00 42.51 34.76
N VAL A 800 -9.91 42.20 34.08
CA VAL A 800 -8.83 41.35 34.61
C VAL A 800 -8.21 41.96 35.88
N TYR A 801 -7.96 43.28 35.88
CA TYR A 801 -7.49 43.97 37.07
C TYR A 801 -8.49 43.94 38.23
N LYS A 802 -9.79 44.11 37.95
CA LYS A 802 -10.84 43.99 38.98
C LYS A 802 -10.78 42.61 39.65
N ILE A 803 -10.64 41.55 38.86
CA ILE A 803 -10.51 40.19 39.37
C ILE A 803 -9.22 40.04 40.21
N PHE A 804 -8.09 40.51 39.70
CA PHE A 804 -6.83 40.49 40.43
C PHE A 804 -6.93 41.24 41.78
N LYS A 805 -7.57 42.41 41.77
CA LYS A 805 -7.79 43.23 42.97
C LYS A 805 -8.63 42.49 44.00
N GLU A 806 -9.74 41.89 43.60
CA GLU A 806 -10.65 41.18 44.51
C GLU A 806 -9.99 39.92 45.10
N GLN A 807 -9.28 39.16 44.29
CA GLN A 807 -8.72 37.87 44.72
C GLN A 807 -7.36 37.97 45.42
N TYR A 808 -6.53 38.95 45.06
CA TYR A 808 -5.14 39.02 45.55
C TYR A 808 -4.87 40.27 46.38
N ILE A 809 -5.26 41.46 45.91
CA ILE A 809 -4.99 42.73 46.62
C ILE A 809 -5.84 42.83 47.88
N ASN A 810 -7.17 42.75 47.76
CA ASN A 810 -8.10 42.90 48.88
C ASN A 810 -7.92 41.79 49.93
N LYS A 811 -7.68 40.56 49.46
CA LYS A 811 -7.41 39.39 50.33
C LYS A 811 -5.97 39.33 50.85
N LYS A 812 -5.09 40.26 50.46
CA LYS A 812 -3.67 40.33 50.84
C LYS A 812 -2.91 39.01 50.62
N ARG A 813 -3.21 38.27 49.55
CA ARG A 813 -2.48 37.05 49.19
C ARG A 813 -1.14 37.43 48.58
N ASN A 814 -0.06 36.71 48.87
CA ASN A 814 1.26 36.96 48.27
C ASN A 814 1.45 36.09 47.02
N ILE A 815 1.47 36.69 45.82
CA ILE A 815 1.62 35.94 44.55
C ILE A 815 2.97 35.21 44.43
N PHE A 816 4.04 35.72 45.03
CA PHE A 816 5.36 35.07 44.99
C PHE A 816 5.36 33.81 45.85
N GLU A 817 4.74 33.88 47.03
CA GLU A 817 4.57 32.73 47.91
C GLU A 817 3.70 31.66 47.24
N LEU A 818 2.57 32.05 46.66
CA LEU A 818 1.68 31.13 45.94
C LEU A 818 2.40 30.41 44.78
N ALA A 819 3.16 31.15 43.96
CA ALA A 819 3.95 30.55 42.88
C ALA A 819 5.07 29.65 43.39
N GLU A 820 5.70 29.99 44.52
CA GLU A 820 6.76 29.18 45.13
C GLU A 820 6.22 27.87 45.71
N THR A 821 4.99 27.87 46.24
CA THR A 821 4.34 26.66 46.78
C THR A 821 3.88 25.65 45.74
N LEU A 822 3.87 26.01 44.45
CA LEU A 822 3.46 25.09 43.37
C LEU A 822 4.32 23.82 43.39
N ALA A 823 3.66 22.68 43.51
CA ALA A 823 4.27 21.37 43.42
C ALA A 823 4.36 20.91 41.96
N LEU A 824 5.14 19.84 41.72
CA LEU A 824 5.22 19.22 40.40
C LEU A 824 3.84 18.75 39.91
N SER A 825 2.95 18.32 40.80
CA SER A 825 1.58 17.93 40.44
C SER A 825 0.76 19.08 39.87
N ASP A 826 0.96 20.30 40.39
CA ASP A 826 0.21 21.48 39.96
C ASP A 826 0.71 21.96 38.59
N LEU A 827 2.02 21.88 38.38
CA LEU A 827 2.67 22.27 37.12
C LEU A 827 2.42 21.26 35.99
N ALA A 828 2.32 19.96 36.31
CA ALA A 828 2.14 18.89 35.32
C ALA A 828 0.67 18.55 35.04
N GLY A 829 -0.29 19.09 35.80
CA GLY A 829 -1.71 18.83 35.61
C GLY A 829 -2.05 17.32 35.65
N LYS A 830 -2.87 16.86 34.70
CA LYS A 830 -3.22 15.44 34.54
C LYS A 830 -2.05 14.59 34.02
N TYR A 831 -1.04 15.20 33.38
CA TYR A 831 0.19 14.53 32.89
C TYR A 831 1.24 14.24 33.98
N LYS A 832 0.92 14.45 35.26
CA LYS A 832 1.84 14.23 36.38
C LYS A 832 2.54 12.87 36.37
N VAL A 833 1.85 11.79 35.99
CA VAL A 833 2.41 10.44 35.97
C VAL A 833 3.47 10.33 34.87
N PHE A 834 3.13 10.77 33.66
CA PHE A 834 4.05 10.79 32.53
C PHE A 834 5.30 11.63 32.81
N VAL A 835 5.14 12.86 33.32
CA VAL A 835 6.27 13.74 33.66
C VAL A 835 7.17 13.09 34.73
N GLN A 836 6.60 12.47 35.76
CA GLN A 836 7.38 11.77 36.79
C GLN A 836 8.18 10.59 36.22
N GLU A 837 7.60 9.82 35.31
CA GLU A 837 8.30 8.71 34.64
C GLU A 837 9.46 9.21 33.78
N LYS A 838 9.27 10.30 33.02
CA LYS A 838 10.33 10.89 32.18
C LYS A 838 11.48 11.50 32.97
N ILE A 839 11.20 12.03 34.15
CA ILE A 839 12.23 12.45 35.11
C ILE A 839 12.99 11.24 35.64
N LYS A 840 12.28 10.17 36.05
CA LYS A 840 12.90 8.94 36.57
C LYS A 840 13.76 8.21 35.52
N SER A 841 13.34 8.21 34.26
CA SER A 841 14.08 7.58 33.16
C SER A 841 15.32 8.36 32.73
N GLY A 842 15.55 9.55 33.28
CA GLY A 842 16.68 10.42 32.91
C GLY A 842 16.53 11.08 31.54
N GLN A 843 15.34 11.05 30.94
CA GLN A 843 15.06 11.82 29.71
C GLN A 843 14.94 13.32 30.04
N ILE A 844 14.37 13.65 31.20
CA ILE A 844 14.39 15.01 31.77
C ILE A 844 15.47 15.04 32.85
N LYS A 845 16.68 15.52 32.52
CA LYS A 845 17.87 15.46 33.39
C LYS A 845 17.87 16.52 34.50
N ASP A 846 17.27 17.69 34.27
CA ASP A 846 17.35 18.85 35.18
C ASP A 846 15.97 19.32 35.70
N ALA A 847 15.19 18.39 36.26
CA ALA A 847 13.82 18.68 36.71
C ALA A 847 13.71 19.85 37.70
N LYS A 848 14.68 20.02 38.61
CA LYS A 848 14.71 21.11 39.60
C LYS A 848 14.84 22.47 38.94
N GLU A 849 15.72 22.58 37.94
CA GLU A 849 15.90 23.81 37.17
C GLU A 849 14.67 24.12 36.34
N MET A 850 14.10 23.11 35.67
CA MET A 850 12.92 23.30 34.83
C MET A 850 11.71 23.79 35.63
N ILE A 851 11.48 23.23 36.83
CA ILE A 851 10.47 23.73 37.77
C ILE A 851 10.78 25.17 38.20
N GLY A 852 12.04 25.46 38.50
CA GLY A 852 12.49 26.80 38.84
C GLY A 852 12.20 27.82 37.72
N ASN A 853 12.50 27.46 36.48
CA ASN A 853 12.24 28.27 35.29
C ASN A 853 10.76 28.57 35.13
N ILE A 854 9.90 27.54 35.26
CA ILE A 854 8.44 27.70 35.15
C ILE A 854 7.93 28.66 36.24
N LYS A 855 8.36 28.49 37.49
CA LYS A 855 7.98 29.38 38.61
C LYS A 855 8.43 30.81 38.38
N SER A 856 9.66 31.03 37.93
CA SER A 856 10.17 32.37 37.61
C SER A 856 9.41 33.00 36.44
N LYS A 857 9.10 32.23 35.39
CA LYS A 857 8.28 32.67 34.25
C LYS A 857 6.89 33.11 34.70
N ILE A 858 6.21 32.33 35.53
CA ILE A 858 4.89 32.68 36.09
C ILE A 858 4.96 33.98 36.91
N LYS A 859 5.92 34.07 37.85
CA LYS A 859 6.10 35.26 38.72
C LYS A 859 6.37 36.51 37.88
N GLY A 860 7.36 36.44 36.98
CA GLY A 860 7.76 37.55 36.12
C GLY A 860 6.64 37.99 35.18
N PHE A 861 5.95 37.04 34.55
CA PHE A 861 4.86 37.31 33.62
C PHE A 861 3.68 38.01 34.31
N ILE A 862 3.21 37.52 35.46
CA ILE A 862 2.11 38.13 36.20
C ILE A 862 2.48 39.55 36.64
N VAL A 863 3.66 39.73 37.22
CA VAL A 863 4.12 41.03 37.71
C VAL A 863 4.26 42.04 36.58
N TYR A 864 4.83 41.63 35.45
CA TYR A 864 4.98 42.48 34.27
C TYR A 864 3.63 42.86 33.66
N GLN A 865 2.76 41.89 33.37
CA GLN A 865 1.47 42.13 32.73
C GLN A 865 0.52 42.97 33.62
N MET A 866 0.60 42.84 34.94
CA MET A 866 -0.23 43.63 35.85
C MET A 866 0.37 45.00 36.19
N GLY A 867 1.68 45.08 36.36
CA GLY A 867 2.36 46.23 36.97
C GLY A 867 3.10 47.16 36.01
N SER A 868 3.45 46.72 34.80
CA SER A 868 4.14 47.58 33.84
C SER A 868 3.20 48.61 33.21
N SER A 869 3.71 49.81 32.94
CA SER A 869 3.03 50.82 32.11
C SER A 869 3.51 50.79 30.65
N SER A 870 4.28 49.79 30.25
CA SER A 870 4.82 49.67 28.88
C SER A 870 3.75 49.26 27.86
N THR A 871 3.97 49.72 26.62
CA THR A 871 3.21 49.32 25.42
C THR A 871 4.06 48.54 24.42
N GLU A 872 5.29 48.15 24.78
CA GLU A 872 6.28 47.58 23.84
C GLU A 872 6.11 46.08 23.60
N PHE A 873 5.59 45.35 24.59
CA PHE A 873 5.47 43.89 24.55
C PHE A 873 4.03 43.47 24.88
N GLY A 874 3.06 43.87 24.06
CA GLY A 874 1.67 43.87 24.48
C GLY A 874 1.40 45.04 25.42
N ILE A 875 0.26 45.71 25.27
CA ILE A 875 -0.12 46.75 26.24
C ILE A 875 -0.37 46.07 27.57
N ALA A 876 0.36 46.40 28.63
CA ALA A 876 0.14 45.81 29.95
C ALA A 876 -1.12 46.36 30.63
N CYS A 877 -1.70 45.63 31.58
CA CYS A 877 -2.85 46.12 32.36
C CYS A 877 -2.49 47.39 33.15
N GLY A 878 -1.24 47.53 33.57
CA GLY A 878 -0.75 48.68 34.32
C GLY A 878 -0.76 50.00 33.55
N TYR A 879 -0.90 49.96 32.21
CA TYR A 879 -1.10 51.16 31.39
C TYR A 879 -2.42 51.88 31.71
N TYR A 880 -3.48 51.12 31.97
CA TYR A 880 -4.84 51.64 32.10
C TYR A 880 -5.15 52.16 33.51
N ASP A 881 -6.20 52.98 33.59
CA ASP A 881 -6.93 53.25 34.82
C ASP A 881 -7.87 52.08 35.18
N PRO A 882 -8.22 51.86 36.46
CA PRO A 882 -9.14 50.80 36.85
C PRO A 882 -10.55 50.92 36.25
N ILE A 883 -10.97 52.16 35.96
CA ILE A 883 -12.24 52.53 35.34
C ILE A 883 -11.97 53.84 34.60
N GLY A 884 -12.39 53.96 33.34
CA GLY A 884 -12.27 55.20 32.56
C GLY A 884 -11.47 55.03 31.26
N LYS A 885 -11.05 56.17 30.70
CA LYS A 885 -10.25 56.29 29.47
C LYS A 885 -9.08 57.28 29.64
N GLU A 886 -8.71 57.64 30.87
CA GLU A 886 -7.67 58.66 31.09
C GLU A 886 -6.25 58.06 31.05
N ASP A 887 -6.12 56.73 31.22
CA ASP A 887 -4.86 55.97 31.08
C ASP A 887 -3.67 56.51 31.86
N LYS A 888 -3.93 57.05 33.05
CA LYS A 888 -2.92 57.63 33.96
C LYS A 888 -2.06 56.58 34.68
N HIS A 889 -2.07 55.33 34.22
CA HIS A 889 -1.33 54.21 34.80
C HIS A 889 -1.70 53.89 36.27
N ASP A 890 -2.93 54.22 36.70
CA ASP A 890 -3.41 54.00 38.06
C ASP A 890 -3.37 52.53 38.48
N ILE A 891 -3.57 51.59 37.53
CA ILE A 891 -3.41 50.15 37.81
C ILE A 891 -1.97 49.84 38.21
N SER A 892 -0.97 50.34 37.46
CA SER A 892 0.45 50.14 37.77
C SER A 892 0.78 50.67 39.17
N ILE A 893 0.26 51.85 39.55
CA ILE A 893 0.43 52.45 40.88
C ILE A 893 -0.12 51.53 41.97
N LYS A 894 -1.36 51.04 41.80
CA LYS A 894 -2.02 50.18 42.80
C LYS A 894 -1.39 48.79 42.91
N VAL A 895 -0.92 48.23 41.79
CA VAL A 895 -0.17 46.96 41.79
C VAL A 895 1.17 47.14 42.50
N ASN A 896 1.87 48.25 42.28
CA ASN A 896 3.08 48.59 43.01
C ASN A 896 2.85 48.74 44.52
N ASP A 897 1.76 49.40 44.93
CA ASP A 897 1.37 49.47 46.35
C ASP A 897 1.17 48.08 46.93
N TYR A 898 0.47 47.20 46.22
CA TYR A 898 0.30 45.82 46.62
C TYR A 898 1.63 45.05 46.73
N LEU A 899 2.54 45.18 45.76
CA LEU A 899 3.84 44.51 45.78
C LEU A 899 4.66 44.90 47.02
N PHE A 900 4.78 46.20 47.31
CA PHE A 900 5.57 46.67 48.46
C PHE A 900 4.84 46.55 49.80
N ALA A 901 3.50 46.62 49.83
CA ALA A 901 2.73 46.54 51.08
C ALA A 901 2.37 45.10 51.48
N VAL A 902 2.36 44.14 50.55
CA VAL A 902 1.98 42.75 50.79
C VAL A 902 3.12 41.80 50.41
N CYS A 903 3.55 41.76 49.15
CA CYS A 903 4.46 40.73 48.65
C CYS A 903 5.87 40.81 49.24
N PHE A 904 6.40 42.04 49.32
CA PHE A 904 7.74 42.32 49.82
C PHE A 904 7.72 42.80 51.27
N ASN A 905 6.55 43.09 51.84
CA ASN A 905 6.47 43.67 53.18
C ASN A 905 6.79 42.64 54.29
N PRO A 906 7.85 42.82 55.08
CA PRO A 906 8.23 41.91 56.16
C PRO A 906 7.36 42.06 57.43
N GLY A 907 6.41 43.00 57.45
CA GLY A 907 5.56 43.34 58.59
C GLY A 907 6.22 44.32 59.57
N LYS A 908 5.43 44.90 60.50
CA LYS A 908 5.87 45.97 61.42
C LYS A 908 7.06 45.57 62.32
N LYS A 909 7.14 44.30 62.71
CA LYS A 909 8.22 43.76 63.55
C LYS A 909 9.38 43.16 62.73
N LYS A 910 9.28 43.14 61.39
CA LYS A 910 10.24 42.51 60.47
C LYS A 910 10.43 41.01 60.74
N ASP A 911 9.35 40.33 61.10
CA ASP A 911 9.34 38.92 61.54
C ASP A 911 9.30 37.92 60.38
N ASN A 912 8.98 38.35 59.15
CA ASN A 912 8.86 37.45 57.99
C ASN A 912 10.04 37.59 57.02
N PRO A 913 11.13 36.80 57.17
CA PRO A 913 12.29 36.85 56.29
C PRO A 913 11.99 36.37 54.86
N LYS A 914 10.91 35.62 54.62
CA LYS A 914 10.56 35.13 53.27
C LYS A 914 10.15 36.27 52.33
N ASN A 915 9.51 37.32 52.82
CA ASN A 915 9.09 38.43 51.96
C ASN A 915 10.29 39.26 51.45
N TYR A 916 11.38 39.33 52.23
CA TYR A 916 12.65 39.82 51.72
C TYR A 916 13.22 38.91 50.64
N GLU A 917 13.17 37.59 50.85
CA GLU A 917 13.63 36.61 49.86
C GLU A 917 12.84 36.69 48.54
N HIS A 918 11.52 36.92 48.59
CA HIS A 918 10.69 37.12 47.39
C HIS A 918 11.09 38.38 46.61
N PHE A 919 11.42 39.47 47.30
CA PHE A 919 11.96 40.68 46.67
C PHE A 919 13.29 40.40 45.97
N LEU A 920 14.20 39.70 46.63
CA LEU A 920 15.51 39.35 46.07
C LEU A 920 15.41 38.38 44.88
N ASP A 921 14.55 37.36 44.98
CA ASP A 921 14.25 36.43 43.89
C ASP A 921 13.74 37.17 42.64
N TYR A 922 12.87 38.17 42.82
CA TYR A 922 12.36 38.98 41.73
C TYR A 922 13.46 39.77 41.02
N LEU A 923 14.35 40.41 41.79
CA LEU A 923 15.48 41.16 41.22
C LEU A 923 16.47 40.25 40.48
N LEU A 924 16.80 39.10 41.07
CA LEU A 924 17.66 38.09 40.43
C LEU A 924 17.06 37.53 39.14
N ALA A 925 15.73 37.48 39.03
CA ALA A 925 15.02 37.08 37.81
C ALA A 925 14.83 38.22 36.78
N SER A 926 15.29 39.44 37.06
CA SER A 926 15.05 40.65 36.25
C SER A 926 16.34 41.32 35.78
N PHE A 927 17.32 40.55 35.32
CA PHE A 927 18.59 41.09 34.82
C PHE A 927 18.47 41.59 33.38
N ALA A 928 19.26 42.61 33.06
CA ALA A 928 19.39 43.15 31.71
C ALA A 928 20.23 42.24 30.84
N SER A 929 19.79 42.00 29.61
CA SER A 929 20.65 41.40 28.58
C SER A 929 21.68 42.43 28.10
N VAL A 930 22.92 42.00 27.90
CA VAL A 930 24.00 42.84 27.38
C VAL A 930 24.50 42.28 26.06
N PHE A 931 24.73 43.16 25.08
CA PHE A 931 25.16 42.78 23.73
C PHE A 931 26.54 42.09 23.72
N GLU A 932 27.45 42.52 24.59
CA GLU A 932 28.74 41.87 24.84
C GLU A 932 28.80 41.31 26.26
N SER A 933 29.44 40.14 26.41
CA SER A 933 29.57 39.47 27.70
C SER A 933 30.43 40.28 28.67
N VAL A 934 29.81 40.80 29.73
CA VAL A 934 30.49 41.58 30.77
C VAL A 934 30.87 40.62 31.91
N LYS A 935 32.17 40.48 32.20
CA LYS A 935 32.71 39.51 33.17
C LYS A 935 32.31 38.04 32.86
N GLY A 936 32.18 37.68 31.58
CA GLY A 936 31.75 36.33 31.19
C GLY A 936 30.25 36.05 31.36
N ARG A 937 29.44 37.08 31.68
CA ARG A 937 27.98 36.99 31.81
C ARG A 937 27.27 37.77 30.71
N SER A 938 26.25 37.16 30.10
CA SER A 938 25.36 37.82 29.12
C SER A 938 24.18 38.56 29.76
N TYR A 939 23.96 38.38 31.07
CA TYR A 939 22.91 39.01 31.85
C TYR A 939 23.48 39.59 33.14
N ILE A 940 23.19 40.86 33.42
CA ILE A 940 23.69 41.56 34.62
C ILE A 940 22.58 42.36 35.30
N PRO A 941 22.66 42.58 36.63
CA PRO A 941 21.70 43.43 37.31
C PRO A 941 21.82 44.87 36.80
N HIS A 942 20.69 45.48 36.45
CA HIS A 942 20.63 46.87 36.00
C HIS A 942 19.37 47.55 36.51
N ILE A 943 19.49 48.79 36.98
CA ILE A 943 18.37 49.49 37.61
C ILE A 943 17.18 49.65 36.66
N ASN A 944 17.44 49.93 35.37
CA ASN A 944 16.39 50.10 34.34
C ASN A 944 15.47 48.89 34.22
N ASP A 945 15.99 47.67 34.35
CA ASP A 945 15.17 46.46 34.27
C ASP A 945 14.32 46.24 35.53
N PHE A 946 14.83 46.62 36.71
CA PHE A 946 14.06 46.57 37.95
C PHE A 946 12.89 47.57 37.93
N ILE A 947 13.10 48.75 37.35
CA ILE A 947 12.10 49.83 37.31
C ILE A 947 11.13 49.74 36.11
N LYS A 948 11.26 48.74 35.24
CA LYS A 948 10.26 48.43 34.20
C LYS A 948 8.88 48.15 34.80
N VAL A 949 8.85 47.67 36.04
CA VAL A 949 7.63 47.41 36.81
C VAL A 949 7.67 48.11 38.16
N LEU A 950 8.77 48.05 38.90
CA LEU A 950 8.84 48.63 40.23
C LEU A 950 8.96 50.15 40.17
N ASN A 951 8.05 50.85 40.86
CA ASN A 951 8.09 52.29 40.93
C ASN A 951 9.38 52.79 41.60
N LYS A 952 10.08 53.72 40.94
CA LYS A 952 11.38 54.26 41.38
C LYS A 952 11.37 54.74 42.83
N GLU A 953 10.39 55.56 43.21
CA GLU A 953 10.31 56.15 44.55
C GLU A 953 10.05 55.09 45.62
N ARG A 954 9.16 54.13 45.35
CA ARG A 954 8.86 53.03 46.29
C ARG A 954 10.07 52.11 46.47
N LEU A 955 10.76 51.77 45.38
CA LEU A 955 11.98 50.96 45.42
C LEU A 955 13.07 51.64 46.26
N TYR A 956 13.29 52.95 46.06
CA TYR A 956 14.19 53.78 46.86
C TYR A 956 13.84 53.71 48.36
N LYS A 957 12.59 54.03 48.72
CA LYS A 957 12.13 54.02 50.11
C LYS A 957 12.28 52.63 50.75
N TYR A 958 11.93 51.59 50.00
CA TYR A 958 11.99 50.22 50.46
C TYR A 958 13.43 49.76 50.71
N TRP A 959 14.35 49.98 49.76
CA TRP A 959 15.76 49.60 49.92
C TRP A 959 16.42 50.37 51.06
N LYS A 960 16.23 51.71 51.12
CA LYS A 960 16.77 52.56 52.20
C LYS A 960 16.33 52.11 53.59
N THR A 961 15.08 51.66 53.74
CA THR A 961 14.53 51.25 55.03
C THR A 961 14.93 49.83 55.45
N ASN A 962 15.23 48.95 54.49
CA ASN A 962 15.37 47.51 54.72
C ASN A 962 16.76 46.93 54.43
N SER A 963 17.63 47.61 53.69
CA SER A 963 18.94 47.10 53.27
C SER A 963 19.80 46.58 54.43
N ALA A 964 19.88 47.33 55.55
CA ALA A 964 20.61 46.90 56.75
C ALA A 964 20.07 45.59 57.34
N ARG A 965 18.74 45.41 57.36
CA ARG A 965 18.13 44.16 57.84
C ARG A 965 18.36 43.01 56.87
N ILE A 966 18.18 43.24 55.57
CA ILE A 966 18.40 42.25 54.52
C ILE A 966 19.83 41.68 54.60
N ARG A 967 20.83 42.55 54.76
CA ARG A 967 22.24 42.14 54.94
C ARG A 967 22.46 41.38 56.26
N SER A 968 21.81 41.80 57.36
CA SER A 968 21.91 41.08 58.65
C SER A 968 21.36 39.64 58.62
N LEU A 969 20.49 39.32 57.65
CA LEU A 969 19.94 37.98 57.46
C LEU A 969 20.86 37.06 56.64
N GLY A 970 21.94 37.60 56.05
CA GLY A 970 23.00 36.83 55.40
C GLY A 970 22.55 36.02 54.18
N PHE A 971 21.63 36.55 53.36
CA PHE A 971 21.12 35.84 52.18
C PHE A 971 22.22 35.41 51.20
N GLU A 972 23.31 36.18 51.08
CA GLU A 972 24.46 35.88 50.20
C GLU A 972 25.14 34.54 50.55
N SER A 973 24.97 34.06 51.79
CA SER A 973 25.51 32.78 52.24
C SER A 973 24.63 31.57 51.91
N LYS A 974 23.39 31.80 51.44
CA LYS A 974 22.48 30.71 51.07
C LYS A 974 22.90 30.06 49.75
N ASN A 975 22.92 28.73 49.72
CA ASN A 975 23.11 27.96 48.48
C ASN A 975 21.79 27.86 47.68
N LYS A 976 21.30 29.02 47.21
CA LYS A 976 20.06 29.14 46.42
C LYS A 976 20.36 29.73 45.04
N THR A 977 19.72 29.17 44.02
CA THR A 977 19.80 29.62 42.63
C THR A 977 18.40 29.93 42.13
N VAL A 978 18.25 31.09 41.49
CA VAL A 978 17.07 31.49 40.74
C VAL A 978 17.30 31.08 39.29
N PHE A 979 16.42 30.23 38.78
CA PHE A 979 16.47 29.75 37.40
C PHE A 979 15.54 30.60 36.54
N THR A 980 16.02 31.08 35.41
CA THR A 980 15.21 31.78 34.39
C THR A 980 15.39 31.09 33.02
N PRO A 981 14.50 31.33 32.05
CA PRO A 981 14.62 30.73 30.72
C PRO A 981 15.96 30.99 30.02
N ASN A 982 16.57 32.15 30.28
CA ASN A 982 17.76 32.61 29.53
C ASN A 982 19.06 32.54 30.34
N TYR A 983 18.99 32.53 31.67
CA TYR A 983 20.16 32.55 32.56
C TYR A 983 19.85 32.01 33.95
N ARG A 984 20.89 31.73 34.73
CA ARG A 984 20.80 31.33 36.14
C ARG A 984 21.48 32.40 36.99
N ALA A 985 20.87 32.77 38.11
CA ALA A 985 21.44 33.70 39.07
C ALA A 985 21.51 33.08 40.46
N SER A 986 22.69 33.07 41.07
CA SER A 986 22.92 32.51 42.40
C SER A 986 22.97 33.60 43.46
N TYR A 987 22.50 33.27 44.66
CA TYR A 987 22.56 34.17 45.81
C TYR A 987 24.00 34.52 46.20
N LYS A 988 24.93 33.57 46.02
CA LYS A 988 26.33 33.74 46.40
C LYS A 988 27.10 34.65 45.44
N GLU A 989 26.85 34.55 44.15
CA GLU A 989 27.65 35.22 43.12
C GLU A 989 27.02 36.50 42.57
N ASP A 990 25.69 36.61 42.56
CA ASP A 990 24.98 37.68 41.86
C ASP A 990 24.32 38.70 42.80
N LEU A 991 23.94 38.27 44.01
CA LEU A 991 23.29 39.14 44.98
C LEU A 991 24.17 40.32 45.46
N PRO A 992 25.50 40.17 45.64
CA PRO A 992 26.38 41.31 45.93
C PRO A 992 26.35 42.39 44.83
N ASP A 993 26.27 41.97 43.56
CA ASP A 993 26.17 42.91 42.42
C ASP A 993 24.80 43.61 42.42
N VAL A 994 23.70 42.89 42.73
CA VAL A 994 22.36 43.49 42.89
C VAL A 994 22.36 44.56 44.00
N TYR A 995 22.98 44.26 45.14
CA TYR A 995 23.08 45.19 46.26
C TYR A 995 23.84 46.45 45.87
N LYS A 996 24.94 46.30 45.14
CA LYS A 996 25.71 47.43 44.64
C LYS A 996 24.87 48.32 43.73
N VAL A 997 24.13 47.73 42.78
CA VAL A 997 23.23 48.49 41.88
C VAL A 997 22.18 49.27 42.66
N LEU A 998 21.59 48.68 43.71
CA LEU A 998 20.59 49.37 44.53
C LEU A 998 21.19 50.46 45.44
N ASP A 999 22.40 50.24 45.98
CA ASP A 999 23.10 51.25 46.77
C ASP A 999 23.50 52.46 45.91
N ASP A 1000 24.01 52.19 44.70
CA ASP A 1000 24.37 53.23 43.74
C ASP A 1000 23.11 54.00 43.28
N PHE A 1001 21.99 53.31 43.06
CA PHE A 1001 20.70 53.95 42.81
C PHE A 1001 20.23 54.86 43.96
N VAL A 1002 20.40 54.45 45.21
CA VAL A 1002 20.06 55.30 46.38
C VAL A 1002 20.95 56.55 46.43
N LYS A 1003 22.26 56.40 46.20
CA LYS A 1003 23.20 57.54 46.17
C LYS A 1003 22.87 58.52 45.04
N GLU A 1004 22.52 58.01 43.86
CA GLU A 1004 22.11 58.82 42.72
C GLU A 1004 20.81 59.57 43.02
N TRP A 1005 19.82 58.90 43.64
CA TRP A 1005 18.54 59.50 44.03
C TRP A 1005 18.69 60.61 45.09
N GLU A 1006 19.67 60.49 45.98
CA GLU A 1006 19.96 61.46 47.04
C GLU A 1006 20.93 62.58 46.62
N SER A 1007 21.55 62.44 45.45
CA SER A 1007 22.41 63.48 44.89
C SER A 1007 21.56 64.67 44.40
N PRO A 1008 21.99 65.93 44.62
CA PRO A 1008 21.22 67.09 44.18
C PRO A 1008 21.08 67.07 42.66
N LYS A 1009 19.83 67.04 42.17
CA LYS A 1009 19.54 67.18 40.74
C LYS A 1009 20.12 68.51 40.26
N PRO A 1010 20.88 68.56 39.15
CA PRO A 1010 21.24 69.83 38.54
C PRO A 1010 19.97 70.60 38.13
N PRO A 1011 20.00 71.95 38.11
CA PRO A 1011 18.83 72.74 37.72
C PRO A 1011 18.36 72.37 36.32
N GLU A 1012 17.04 72.24 36.15
CA GLU A 1012 16.37 71.92 34.89
C GLU A 1012 16.86 72.81 33.74
N ALA A 1013 17.62 72.24 32.80
CA ALA A 1013 17.72 72.78 31.46
C ALA A 1013 16.52 72.24 30.67
N VAL A 1014 15.70 73.17 30.18
CA VAL A 1014 14.55 72.97 29.29
C VAL A 1014 14.93 72.04 28.13
N GLU A 1015 14.36 70.84 28.12
CA GLU A 1015 14.51 69.87 27.03
C GLU A 1015 13.55 70.25 25.89
N GLN A 1016 14.03 71.07 24.95
CA GLN A 1016 13.41 71.20 23.62
C GLN A 1016 13.91 70.08 22.71
N LYS A 1017 12.95 69.33 22.14
CA LYS A 1017 13.01 68.58 20.88
C LYS A 1017 14.19 67.63 20.65
N LEU A 1018 13.90 66.33 20.66
CA LEU A 1018 14.41 65.37 19.68
C LEU A 1018 13.36 64.27 19.47
N ILE A 1019 12.46 64.52 18.53
CA ILE A 1019 11.78 63.46 17.76
C ILE A 1019 12.57 63.38 16.45
N ALA A 1020 13.27 62.27 16.25
CA ALA A 1020 13.69 61.72 14.97
C ALA A 1020 13.84 60.20 15.14
#